data_AF-A0A9P1HIY2-F1
#
_entry.id   AF-A0A9P1HIY2-F1
#
_cell.length_a   1.000
_cell.length_b   1.000
_cell.length_c   1.000
_cell.angle_alpha   90.00
_cell.angle_beta   90.00
_cell.angle_gamma   90.00
#
_symmetry.space_group_name_H-M   'P 1'
#
loop_
_entity.id
_entity.type
_entity.pdbx_description
1 polymer ?
#
loop_
_entity_poly.entity_id
_entity_poly.type
_entity_poly.pdbx_seq_one_letter_code
_entity_poly.pdbx_strand_id
1 'polypeptide(L)'
;MSAVLSDPGRKRSEVATFFSRHWGDSFVPPTSIPPSRLIPPVTAQQFTSYIKSTGKTYKKYQTAKKALLRQQIANDDKADVDDLPSIFVDSSFILSHGPTFSNIFTYPHQEDRDPLTVTTSGKLVVPLEKNEEQKCGTFRDYEQLNTKLEAMHDVVDSRLALKLVSKSSEFWKMVHSYGGLHEDLTMAMADIRSVRNNLKSVSELICERTRKIMKLYEKREQKQKMLSRLQDISCLRQAQATVQMMLNQSDYPKAIDCIETSLEVLESELHGVQCFRHLASQLHELYGVIGKMMHEDFAQVIQKELAGKPEDGTHIIYEGELSSITLGLMQVRKFSFIHVLSTEIAEAAKGIMRQVVKQVVVESGMDLTQFDPSLSQLGEPVRKLEYSNFLKTVHDVMNALFYFCERLQVLQDTMMELSEKVSSDNSTETGRSAGQSYVGEASSHSEQEEDSNSRSKISHSGTVTDPAALIAVEIHSIFHLRRVVSLIAEYGYHCAQQRICRLLEARMKDVNNDFTTPAQLAEIIVKVREYQSKCASRGWQKVQSLSNNVLSHCLDKLSMEYIDRFHSQRRTRIGEVLDMELWRAAEVPTVFQEIVNNCSRTNQLRNVVSPEKSDVSPSILIENEEFVVVGSVLMFIRILAEYVECVSALPVFSPDILSRIVELLKSFNSRCCQLILGTGALHLVGLRTISVRNLALTSRSLQFVLYFVPIVISELDSNLKEDQKHRLRHFKQVQTDYNDHINEISSKLESVIDLHISSFLNTWEMKGGLPSLAFQQICKRLQKFHSGMYGVMPPEQIKKLFESVHHSFKGHLKEHMERLGITPHHTSAYGFVCQDYQFYSNSIHSMECCKDITLEPLNEIIFGP
;
A
#
# COMPACT_ATOMS: atom_id res chain seq x y z
N MET A 1 -41.80 -52.62 -60.94
CA MET A 1 -40.74 -51.98 -60.12
C MET A 1 -39.39 -52.71 -60.20
N SER A 2 -39.32 -54.04 -60.14
CA SER A 2 -38.05 -54.80 -60.25
C SER A 2 -37.27 -54.57 -61.56
N ALA A 3 -37.96 -54.38 -62.69
CA ALA A 3 -37.30 -54.19 -64.00
C ALA A 3 -36.58 -52.82 -64.13
N VAL A 4 -37.02 -51.80 -63.39
CA VAL A 4 -36.44 -50.43 -63.47
C VAL A 4 -35.13 -50.34 -62.67
N LEU A 5 -34.96 -51.17 -61.64
CA LEU A 5 -33.76 -51.22 -60.79
C LEU A 5 -32.65 -52.14 -61.35
N SER A 6 -32.96 -52.90 -62.41
CA SER A 6 -32.07 -53.92 -62.98
C SER A 6 -31.37 -53.47 -64.27
N ASP A 7 -31.66 -52.26 -64.76
CA ASP A 7 -31.16 -51.74 -66.03
C ASP A 7 -29.76 -51.10 -65.86
N PRO A 8 -28.68 -51.67 -66.41
CA PRO A 8 -27.31 -51.20 -66.20
C PRO A 8 -27.00 -49.84 -66.87
N GLY A 9 -27.86 -49.37 -67.77
CA GLY A 9 -27.63 -48.16 -68.57
C GLY A 9 -28.03 -46.85 -67.91
N ARG A 10 -28.68 -46.86 -66.73
CA ARG A 10 -29.20 -45.64 -66.09
C ARG A 10 -28.23 -45.01 -65.10
N LYS A 11 -28.21 -43.67 -65.05
CA LYS A 11 -27.31 -42.91 -64.17
C LYS A 11 -27.76 -43.03 -62.71
N ARG A 12 -26.80 -43.20 -61.79
CA ARG A 12 -27.03 -43.41 -60.34
C ARG A 12 -27.90 -42.34 -59.67
N SER A 13 -27.89 -41.11 -60.19
CA SER A 13 -28.73 -40.01 -59.71
C SER A 13 -30.22 -40.21 -59.98
N GLU A 14 -30.58 -40.82 -61.13
CA GLU A 14 -31.97 -41.11 -61.50
C GLU A 14 -32.57 -42.23 -60.64
N VAL A 15 -31.75 -43.21 -60.26
CA VAL A 15 -32.15 -44.27 -59.32
C VAL A 15 -32.38 -43.70 -57.92
N ALA A 16 -31.53 -42.77 -57.45
CA ALA A 16 -31.69 -42.11 -56.16
C ALA A 16 -32.94 -41.22 -56.11
N THR A 17 -33.25 -40.49 -57.19
CA THR A 17 -34.48 -39.67 -57.31
C THR A 17 -35.74 -40.50 -57.46
N PHE A 18 -35.65 -41.73 -58.00
CA PHE A 18 -36.78 -42.66 -58.04
C PHE A 18 -37.23 -43.08 -56.63
N PHE A 19 -36.29 -43.31 -55.71
CA PHE A 19 -36.59 -43.67 -54.33
C PHE A 19 -37.11 -42.50 -53.49
N SER A 20 -36.57 -41.29 -53.64
CA SER A 20 -37.09 -40.11 -52.92
C SER A 20 -38.49 -39.69 -53.40
N ARG A 21 -38.82 -39.89 -54.68
CA ARG A 21 -40.13 -39.52 -55.24
C ARG A 21 -41.28 -40.44 -54.83
N HIS A 22 -41.03 -41.73 -54.57
CA HIS A 22 -42.08 -42.66 -54.15
C HIS A 22 -42.18 -42.81 -52.63
N TRP A 23 -41.06 -42.75 -51.89
CA TRP A 23 -41.02 -43.03 -50.45
C TRP A 23 -40.53 -41.86 -49.57
N GLY A 24 -40.36 -40.66 -50.16
CA GLY A 24 -40.03 -39.43 -49.46
C GLY A 24 -38.53 -39.23 -49.19
N ASP A 25 -38.15 -37.97 -48.96
CA ASP A 25 -36.75 -37.55 -48.79
C ASP A 25 -36.07 -38.14 -47.55
N SER A 26 -36.84 -38.71 -46.61
CA SER A 26 -36.33 -39.40 -45.42
C SER A 26 -35.82 -40.82 -45.69
N PHE A 27 -36.09 -41.42 -46.86
CA PHE A 27 -35.68 -42.79 -47.18
C PHE A 27 -34.22 -42.90 -47.66
N VAL A 28 -33.59 -41.81 -48.09
CA VAL A 28 -32.15 -41.77 -48.44
C VAL A 28 -31.40 -41.11 -47.29
N PRO A 29 -30.55 -41.83 -46.52
CA PRO A 29 -29.80 -41.24 -45.43
C PRO A 29 -28.88 -40.12 -45.95
N PRO A 30 -28.98 -38.87 -45.45
CA PRO A 30 -28.23 -37.72 -45.98
C PRO A 30 -26.73 -37.72 -45.62
N THR A 31 -26.25 -38.72 -44.89
CA THR A 31 -24.86 -38.78 -44.40
C THR A 31 -24.14 -39.99 -44.97
N SER A 32 -23.16 -39.75 -45.85
CA SER A 32 -22.18 -40.76 -46.21
C SER A 32 -21.39 -41.15 -44.96
N ILE A 33 -21.42 -42.45 -44.62
CA ILE A 33 -20.66 -42.98 -43.49
C ILE A 33 -19.16 -42.83 -43.85
N PRO A 34 -18.34 -42.10 -43.07
CA PRO A 34 -16.91 -41.99 -43.36
C PRO A 34 -16.22 -43.35 -43.19
N PRO A 35 -15.24 -43.70 -44.05
CA PRO A 35 -14.60 -45.00 -44.02
C PRO A 35 -13.81 -45.20 -42.70
N SER A 36 -13.97 -46.39 -42.12
CA SER A 36 -13.28 -46.80 -40.89
C SER A 36 -11.77 -46.82 -41.09
N ARG A 37 -11.02 -46.11 -40.23
CA ARG A 37 -9.54 -46.08 -40.27
C ARG A 37 -8.87 -47.41 -39.90
N LEU A 38 -9.65 -48.40 -39.46
CA LEU A 38 -9.15 -49.69 -38.97
C LEU A 38 -9.28 -50.84 -39.99
N ILE A 39 -9.92 -50.62 -41.14
CA ILE A 39 -10.12 -51.66 -42.16
C ILE A 39 -9.49 -51.21 -43.48
N PRO A 40 -8.45 -51.90 -44.00
CA PRO A 40 -7.85 -51.58 -45.30
C PRO A 40 -8.85 -51.81 -46.45
N PRO A 41 -8.88 -50.96 -47.49
CA PRO A 41 -9.76 -51.15 -48.64
C PRO A 41 -9.31 -52.36 -49.48
N VAL A 42 -10.20 -53.35 -49.61
CA VAL A 42 -9.98 -54.59 -50.39
C VAL A 42 -9.91 -54.25 -51.89
N THR A 43 -8.81 -54.64 -52.55
CA THR A 43 -8.57 -54.41 -53.99
C THR A 43 -8.66 -55.71 -54.80
N ALA A 44 -9.16 -55.62 -56.04
CA ALA A 44 -9.41 -56.77 -56.92
C ALA A 44 -8.18 -57.67 -57.17
N GLN A 45 -6.95 -57.15 -56.98
CA GLN A 45 -5.71 -57.91 -57.09
C GLN A 45 -5.61 -59.08 -56.09
N GLN A 46 -6.25 -58.98 -54.92
CA GLN A 46 -6.23 -60.01 -53.88
C GLN A 46 -6.96 -61.31 -54.32
N PHE A 47 -7.86 -61.23 -55.31
CA PHE A 47 -8.64 -62.39 -55.79
C PHE A 47 -7.99 -63.16 -56.94
N THR A 48 -6.89 -62.65 -57.51
CA THR A 48 -6.22 -63.24 -58.68
C THR A 48 -5.66 -64.65 -58.41
N SER A 49 -5.20 -64.89 -57.18
CA SER A 49 -4.65 -66.19 -56.76
C SER A 49 -5.74 -67.27 -56.68
N TYR A 50 -6.92 -66.90 -56.19
CA TYR A 50 -8.07 -67.79 -56.08
C TYR A 50 -8.61 -68.25 -57.44
N ILE A 51 -8.71 -67.32 -58.42
CA ILE A 51 -9.17 -67.63 -59.78
C ILE A 51 -8.18 -68.57 -60.50
N LYS A 52 -6.88 -68.41 -60.27
CA LYS A 52 -5.85 -69.29 -60.86
C LYS A 52 -5.91 -70.73 -60.31
N SER A 53 -6.28 -70.93 -59.04
CA SER A 53 -6.33 -72.26 -58.44
C SER A 53 -7.55 -73.06 -58.93
N THR A 54 -8.73 -72.43 -58.93
CA THR A 54 -10.00 -73.07 -59.29
C THR A 54 -10.11 -73.38 -60.79
N GLY A 55 -9.48 -72.58 -61.66
CA GLY A 55 -9.48 -72.82 -63.11
C GLY A 55 -8.81 -74.13 -63.56
N LYS A 56 -7.86 -74.68 -62.79
CA LYS A 56 -7.17 -75.95 -63.13
C LYS A 56 -8.07 -77.17 -62.92
N THR A 57 -8.87 -77.16 -61.86
CA THR A 57 -9.77 -78.26 -61.50
C THR A 57 -10.91 -78.40 -62.53
N TYR A 58 -11.43 -77.27 -63.02
CA TYR A 58 -12.49 -77.26 -64.03
C TYR A 58 -12.07 -77.92 -65.35
N LYS A 59 -10.82 -77.72 -65.79
CA LYS A 59 -10.31 -78.33 -67.03
C LYS A 59 -10.24 -79.85 -66.97
N LYS A 60 -9.90 -80.44 -65.81
CA LYS A 60 -9.80 -81.90 -65.64
C LYS A 60 -11.17 -82.60 -65.78
N TYR A 61 -12.22 -82.00 -65.25
CA TYR A 61 -13.58 -82.53 -65.36
C TYR A 61 -14.04 -82.65 -66.82
N GLN A 62 -13.70 -81.65 -67.65
CA GLN A 62 -14.14 -81.60 -69.04
C GLN A 62 -13.52 -82.72 -69.91
N THR A 63 -12.32 -83.18 -69.57
CA THR A 63 -11.61 -84.26 -70.27
C THR A 63 -12.25 -85.62 -70.01
N ALA A 64 -12.63 -85.91 -68.76
CA ALA A 64 -13.26 -87.18 -68.38
C ALA A 64 -14.62 -87.39 -69.07
N LYS A 65 -15.42 -86.32 -69.21
CA LYS A 65 -16.72 -86.37 -69.89
C LYS A 65 -16.60 -86.80 -71.37
N LYS A 66 -15.52 -86.45 -72.07
CA LYS A 66 -15.33 -86.81 -73.48
C LYS A 66 -14.92 -88.27 -73.68
N ALA A 67 -14.25 -88.89 -72.70
CA ALA A 67 -13.83 -90.29 -72.78
C ALA A 67 -15.02 -91.26 -72.72
N LEU A 68 -16.02 -90.95 -71.88
CA LEU A 68 -17.17 -91.81 -71.63
C LEU A 68 -18.11 -91.96 -72.85
N LEU A 69 -18.24 -90.91 -73.67
CA LEU A 69 -19.05 -90.94 -74.89
C LEU A 69 -18.48 -91.88 -75.98
N ARG A 70 -17.16 -92.12 -76.00
CA ARG A 70 -16.53 -92.99 -77.02
C ARG A 70 -16.78 -94.48 -76.78
N GLN A 71 -17.09 -94.87 -75.56
CA GLN A 71 -17.22 -96.27 -75.17
C GLN A 71 -18.61 -96.86 -75.46
N GLN A 72 -19.63 -96.01 -75.68
CA GLN A 72 -21.02 -96.43 -75.91
C GLN A 72 -21.35 -96.83 -77.37
N ILE A 73 -20.46 -96.59 -78.34
CA ILE A 73 -20.75 -96.80 -79.77
C ILE A 73 -20.33 -98.21 -80.26
N ALA A 74 -19.53 -98.96 -79.51
CA ALA A 74 -18.83 -100.15 -80.02
C ALA A 74 -19.53 -101.52 -79.81
N ASN A 75 -20.72 -101.60 -79.20
CA ASN A 75 -21.25 -102.85 -78.63
C ASN A 75 -22.58 -103.37 -79.23
N ASP A 76 -22.95 -102.98 -80.46
CA ASP A 76 -24.18 -103.47 -81.08
C ASP A 76 -23.88 -104.09 -82.46
N ASP A 77 -23.85 -105.43 -82.57
CA ASP A 77 -24.22 -106.12 -83.82
C ASP A 77 -24.46 -107.65 -83.68
N LYS A 78 -25.67 -108.02 -84.12
CA LYS A 78 -26.15 -109.18 -84.92
C LYS A 78 -25.32 -110.49 -85.03
N ALA A 79 -25.88 -111.59 -84.52
CA ALA A 79 -25.78 -112.98 -85.03
C ALA A 79 -26.83 -113.88 -84.33
N ASP A 80 -27.27 -114.97 -84.96
CA ASP A 80 -28.05 -116.12 -84.40
C ASP A 80 -29.60 -116.11 -84.49
N VAL A 81 -30.23 -115.79 -85.63
CA VAL A 81 -31.66 -116.13 -85.91
C VAL A 81 -31.82 -117.05 -87.15
N ASP A 82 -30.77 -117.78 -87.53
CA ASP A 82 -30.68 -118.42 -88.86
C ASP A 82 -31.18 -119.88 -88.96
N ASP A 83 -31.56 -120.52 -87.85
CA ASP A 83 -31.95 -121.94 -87.81
C ASP A 83 -33.44 -122.23 -87.56
N LEU A 84 -34.30 -121.20 -87.46
CA LEU A 84 -35.75 -121.36 -87.27
C LEU A 84 -36.52 -121.24 -88.60
N PRO A 85 -37.57 -122.05 -88.84
CA PRO A 85 -38.39 -121.94 -90.05
C PRO A 85 -39.01 -120.55 -90.17
N SER A 86 -38.95 -119.96 -91.36
CA SER A 86 -39.30 -118.55 -91.59
C SER A 86 -40.75 -118.20 -91.22
N ILE A 87 -41.67 -119.16 -91.30
CA ILE A 87 -43.07 -118.96 -90.88
C ILE A 87 -43.20 -118.54 -89.42
N PHE A 88 -42.35 -119.05 -88.51
CA PHE A 88 -42.46 -118.75 -87.07
C PHE A 88 -41.80 -117.43 -86.67
N VAL A 89 -40.99 -116.83 -87.56
CA VAL A 89 -40.30 -115.56 -87.32
C VAL A 89 -40.99 -114.41 -88.07
N ASP A 90 -42.03 -114.72 -88.87
CA ASP A 90 -42.82 -113.71 -89.56
C ASP A 90 -43.70 -112.93 -88.58
N SER A 91 -43.53 -111.61 -88.56
CA SER A 91 -44.31 -110.67 -87.74
C SER A 91 -45.83 -110.73 -87.95
N SER A 92 -46.29 -111.36 -89.04
CA SER A 92 -47.71 -111.52 -89.40
C SER A 92 -48.28 -112.91 -89.10
N PHE A 93 -47.56 -113.75 -88.33
CA PHE A 93 -48.00 -115.09 -87.96
C PHE A 93 -49.27 -115.08 -87.10
N ILE A 94 -50.38 -115.56 -87.68
CA ILE A 94 -51.67 -115.70 -87.00
C ILE A 94 -52.29 -117.06 -87.37
N LEU A 95 -52.41 -117.94 -86.37
CA LEU A 95 -52.89 -119.32 -86.52
C LEU A 95 -54.36 -119.46 -86.96
N SER A 96 -55.17 -118.41 -86.83
CA SER A 96 -56.59 -118.44 -87.20
C SER A 96 -56.85 -118.26 -88.71
N HIS A 97 -55.83 -117.98 -89.53
CA HIS A 97 -55.97 -117.92 -90.98
C HIS A 97 -55.85 -119.33 -91.61
N GLY A 98 -56.89 -119.73 -92.35
CA GLY A 98 -57.00 -121.05 -93.00
C GLY A 98 -55.76 -121.55 -93.77
N PRO A 99 -55.08 -120.74 -94.59
CA PRO A 99 -53.90 -121.22 -95.33
C PRO A 99 -52.68 -121.44 -94.44
N THR A 100 -52.43 -120.62 -93.41
CA THR A 100 -51.34 -120.81 -92.43
C THR A 100 -51.55 -122.08 -91.63
N PHE A 101 -52.80 -122.36 -91.25
CA PHE A 101 -53.18 -123.60 -90.57
C PHE A 101 -52.97 -124.81 -91.48
N SER A 102 -53.40 -124.74 -92.75
CA SER A 102 -53.18 -125.84 -93.71
C SER A 102 -51.67 -126.10 -93.91
N ASN A 103 -50.86 -125.05 -94.01
CA ASN A 103 -49.42 -125.18 -94.25
C ASN A 103 -48.66 -125.84 -93.08
N ILE A 104 -49.16 -125.70 -91.84
CA ILE A 104 -48.53 -126.34 -90.66
C ILE A 104 -49.07 -127.76 -90.46
N PHE A 105 -50.38 -127.97 -90.66
CA PHE A 105 -51.05 -129.20 -90.23
C PHE A 105 -51.42 -130.18 -91.36
N THR A 106 -51.32 -129.84 -92.64
CA THR A 106 -51.67 -130.74 -93.77
C THR A 106 -50.49 -131.00 -94.73
N TYR A 107 -50.55 -132.12 -95.48
CA TYR A 107 -49.55 -132.45 -96.52
C TYR A 107 -49.86 -131.74 -97.86
N PRO A 108 -48.89 -131.06 -98.49
CA PRO A 108 -49.12 -130.23 -99.69
C PRO A 108 -49.28 -131.02 -101.00
N HIS A 109 -50.04 -130.44 -101.95
CA HIS A 109 -50.31 -131.00 -103.30
C HIS A 109 -49.07 -130.96 -104.23
N GLN A 110 -48.96 -131.99 -105.07
CA GLN A 110 -47.75 -132.63 -105.61
C GLN A 110 -46.77 -131.79 -106.46
N GLU A 111 -46.88 -130.45 -106.50
CA GLU A 111 -45.90 -129.57 -107.17
C GLU A 111 -45.27 -128.48 -106.28
N ASP A 112 -45.73 -128.25 -105.03
CA ASP A 112 -45.12 -127.26 -104.12
C ASP A 112 -44.35 -127.90 -102.94
N ARG A 113 -43.15 -127.36 -102.63
CA ARG A 113 -42.28 -127.85 -101.55
C ARG A 113 -42.82 -127.48 -100.16
N ASP A 114 -42.60 -128.37 -99.20
CA ASP A 114 -43.17 -128.32 -97.86
C ASP A 114 -42.63 -127.15 -97.00
N PRO A 115 -43.47 -126.18 -96.59
CA PRO A 115 -43.01 -124.94 -95.95
C PRO A 115 -42.37 -125.11 -94.56
N LEU A 116 -42.58 -126.23 -93.87
CA LEU A 116 -41.91 -126.54 -92.60
C LEU A 116 -40.43 -126.96 -92.77
N THR A 117 -39.97 -127.19 -94.00
CA THR A 117 -38.58 -127.56 -94.32
C THR A 117 -37.75 -126.40 -94.86
N VAL A 118 -38.35 -125.22 -95.01
CA VAL A 118 -37.69 -124.02 -95.55
C VAL A 118 -37.27 -123.10 -94.39
N THR A 119 -36.00 -123.17 -94.02
CA THR A 119 -35.33 -122.15 -93.19
C THR A 119 -34.71 -121.07 -94.09
N THR A 120 -34.49 -119.87 -93.57
CA THR A 120 -33.91 -118.73 -94.29
C THR A 120 -32.54 -118.99 -94.92
N SER A 121 -31.86 -120.07 -94.53
CA SER A 121 -30.52 -120.45 -95.00
C SER A 121 -30.49 -121.54 -96.07
N GLY A 122 -31.63 -122.02 -96.58
CA GLY A 122 -31.69 -122.88 -97.78
C GLY A 122 -31.07 -124.28 -97.64
N LYS A 123 -30.75 -124.74 -96.43
CA LYS A 123 -30.33 -126.12 -96.16
C LYS A 123 -31.53 -126.98 -95.73
N LEU A 124 -31.82 -128.02 -96.53
CA LEU A 124 -32.88 -128.99 -96.27
C LEU A 124 -32.54 -129.87 -95.06
N VAL A 125 -33.28 -129.70 -93.96
CA VAL A 125 -33.22 -130.59 -92.79
C VAL A 125 -34.13 -131.80 -93.05
N VAL A 126 -33.51 -132.99 -92.95
CA VAL A 126 -33.96 -134.36 -93.24
C VAL A 126 -35.48 -134.58 -93.50
N PRO A 127 -35.88 -135.09 -94.68
CA PRO A 127 -37.28 -135.29 -95.08
C PRO A 127 -38.01 -136.33 -94.21
N LEU A 128 -39.32 -136.10 -94.00
CA LEU A 128 -40.24 -137.15 -93.53
C LEU A 128 -40.42 -138.20 -94.63
N GLU A 129 -40.19 -139.47 -94.31
CA GLU A 129 -40.36 -140.60 -95.25
C GLU A 129 -41.83 -140.66 -95.74
N LYS A 130 -42.03 -140.65 -97.07
CA LYS A 130 -43.35 -140.77 -97.70
C LYS A 130 -43.68 -142.25 -97.93
N ASN A 131 -44.90 -142.67 -97.58
CA ASN A 131 -45.46 -143.97 -98.00
C ASN A 131 -46.50 -143.76 -99.12
N GLU A 132 -46.46 -144.61 -100.15
CA GLU A 132 -47.09 -144.39 -101.47
C GLU A 132 -48.62 -144.60 -101.59
N GLU A 133 -49.40 -144.64 -100.50
CA GLU A 133 -50.88 -144.76 -100.57
C GLU A 133 -51.67 -143.62 -99.91
N GLN A 134 -51.09 -142.42 -99.80
CA GLN A 134 -51.73 -141.30 -99.11
C GLN A 134 -52.39 -140.27 -100.04
N LYS A 135 -53.70 -140.08 -99.83
CA LYS A 135 -54.51 -139.04 -100.49
C LYS A 135 -54.10 -137.66 -100.01
N CYS A 136 -53.77 -136.84 -100.98
CA CYS A 136 -53.38 -135.45 -100.79
C CYS A 136 -54.50 -134.61 -100.13
N GLY A 137 -54.14 -133.68 -99.24
CA GLY A 137 -55.09 -132.88 -98.46
C GLY A 137 -55.48 -133.46 -97.09
N THR A 138 -54.78 -134.50 -96.61
CA THR A 138 -54.98 -135.06 -95.26
C THR A 138 -54.05 -134.43 -94.22
N PHE A 139 -54.51 -134.40 -92.97
CA PHE A 139 -53.75 -133.88 -91.82
C PHE A 139 -52.51 -134.74 -91.53
N ARG A 140 -51.44 -134.06 -91.10
CA ARG A 140 -50.19 -134.69 -90.64
C ARG A 140 -50.42 -135.44 -89.34
N ASP A 141 -49.61 -136.46 -89.11
CA ASP A 141 -49.65 -137.18 -87.86
C ASP A 141 -49.21 -136.26 -86.70
N TYR A 142 -50.09 -136.10 -85.70
CA TYR A 142 -49.98 -135.05 -84.68
C TYR A 142 -48.74 -135.24 -83.79
N GLU A 143 -48.41 -136.50 -83.47
CA GLU A 143 -47.36 -136.82 -82.51
C GLU A 143 -45.96 -136.41 -83.04
N GLN A 144 -45.72 -136.60 -84.33
CA GLN A 144 -44.46 -136.21 -84.97
C GLN A 144 -44.30 -134.69 -85.06
N LEU A 145 -45.39 -133.95 -85.31
CA LEU A 145 -45.35 -132.50 -85.40
C LEU A 145 -45.13 -131.84 -84.02
N ASN A 146 -45.84 -132.32 -82.99
CA ASN A 146 -45.75 -131.74 -81.64
C ASN A 146 -44.34 -131.88 -81.05
N THR A 147 -43.73 -133.05 -81.18
CA THR A 147 -42.38 -133.32 -80.66
C THR A 147 -41.34 -132.36 -81.27
N LYS A 148 -41.50 -131.99 -82.54
CA LYS A 148 -40.56 -131.08 -83.22
C LYS A 148 -40.78 -129.61 -82.85
N LEU A 149 -42.02 -129.21 -82.54
CA LEU A 149 -42.33 -127.87 -82.02
C LEU A 149 -41.79 -127.67 -80.59
N GLU A 150 -41.90 -128.68 -79.73
CA GLU A 150 -41.33 -128.64 -78.37
C GLU A 150 -39.80 -128.45 -78.41
N ALA A 151 -39.11 -129.19 -79.27
CA ALA A 151 -37.66 -129.04 -79.41
C ALA A 151 -37.24 -127.62 -79.84
N MET A 152 -38.06 -126.91 -80.61
CA MET A 152 -37.79 -125.53 -81.01
C MET A 152 -38.06 -124.53 -79.88
N HIS A 153 -39.02 -124.80 -79.00
CA HIS A 153 -39.33 -123.94 -77.84
C HIS A 153 -38.18 -123.92 -76.83
N ASP A 154 -37.60 -125.09 -76.51
CA ASP A 154 -36.51 -125.21 -75.54
C ASP A 154 -35.25 -124.42 -75.96
N VAL A 155 -34.98 -124.34 -77.27
CA VAL A 155 -33.85 -123.55 -77.81
C VAL A 155 -34.05 -122.05 -77.57
N VAL A 156 -35.28 -121.55 -77.66
CA VAL A 156 -35.59 -120.13 -77.44
C VAL A 156 -35.44 -119.76 -75.95
N ASP A 157 -35.97 -120.59 -75.05
CA ASP A 157 -35.95 -120.34 -73.60
C ASP A 157 -34.53 -120.28 -73.04
N SER A 158 -33.66 -121.20 -73.45
CA SER A 158 -32.26 -121.23 -73.03
C SER A 158 -31.52 -119.93 -73.37
N ARG A 159 -31.81 -119.34 -74.54
CA ARG A 159 -31.17 -118.10 -75.00
C ARG A 159 -31.68 -116.85 -74.28
N LEU A 160 -32.97 -116.80 -73.93
CA LEU A 160 -33.54 -115.71 -73.13
C LEU A 160 -32.94 -115.67 -71.72
N ALA A 161 -32.77 -116.82 -71.08
CA ALA A 161 -32.21 -116.92 -69.73
C ALA A 161 -30.78 -116.35 -69.66
N LEU A 162 -29.92 -116.66 -70.64
CA LEU A 162 -28.53 -116.16 -70.67
C LEU A 162 -28.45 -114.63 -70.79
N LYS A 163 -29.40 -114.00 -71.49
CA LYS A 163 -29.41 -112.54 -71.71
C LYS A 163 -29.89 -111.74 -70.49
N LEU A 164 -30.77 -112.34 -69.68
CA LEU A 164 -31.24 -111.72 -68.43
C LEU A 164 -30.12 -111.68 -67.38
N VAL A 165 -29.32 -112.75 -67.29
CA VAL A 165 -28.25 -112.85 -66.29
C VAL A 165 -27.15 -111.81 -66.54
N SER A 166 -26.75 -111.55 -67.79
CA SER A 166 -25.65 -110.63 -68.09
C SER A 166 -25.95 -109.16 -67.74
N LYS A 167 -27.20 -108.70 -67.88
CA LYS A 167 -27.57 -107.30 -67.63
C LYS A 167 -27.95 -106.98 -66.17
N SER A 168 -28.10 -107.97 -65.30
CA SER A 168 -28.57 -107.77 -63.92
C SER A 168 -27.54 -107.08 -63.00
N SER A 169 -26.24 -107.26 -63.25
CA SER A 169 -25.17 -106.80 -62.35
C SER A 169 -24.93 -105.27 -62.37
N GLU A 170 -25.12 -104.63 -63.51
CA GLU A 170 -24.94 -103.17 -63.65
C GLU A 170 -26.08 -102.38 -62.99
N PHE A 171 -27.31 -102.92 -63.01
CA PHE A 171 -28.47 -102.30 -62.39
C PHE A 171 -28.29 -102.12 -60.87
N TRP A 172 -27.85 -103.16 -60.16
CA TRP A 172 -27.73 -103.11 -58.70
C TRP A 172 -26.61 -102.19 -58.21
N LYS A 173 -25.52 -102.00 -58.97
CA LYS A 173 -24.47 -101.03 -58.62
C LYS A 173 -24.99 -99.59 -58.63
N MET A 174 -25.88 -99.25 -59.56
CA MET A 174 -26.47 -97.91 -59.64
C MET A 174 -27.38 -97.62 -58.44
N VAL A 175 -28.21 -98.61 -58.04
CA VAL A 175 -29.15 -98.49 -56.91
C VAL A 175 -28.41 -98.25 -55.58
N HIS A 176 -27.32 -98.98 -55.33
CA HIS A 176 -26.54 -98.81 -54.10
C HIS A 176 -25.88 -97.42 -54.01
N SER A 177 -25.43 -96.84 -55.13
CA SER A 177 -24.81 -95.50 -55.13
C SER A 177 -25.80 -94.37 -54.81
N TYR A 178 -27.07 -94.52 -55.21
CA TYR A 178 -28.12 -93.55 -54.93
C TYR A 178 -28.53 -93.55 -53.45
N GLY A 179 -28.55 -94.73 -52.82
CA GLY A 179 -28.81 -94.87 -51.38
C GLY A 179 -27.78 -94.12 -50.52
N GLY A 180 -26.49 -94.28 -50.80
CA GLY A 180 -25.42 -93.61 -50.05
C GLY A 180 -25.48 -92.08 -50.14
N LEU A 181 -25.79 -91.54 -51.31
CA LEU A 181 -25.90 -90.09 -51.52
C LEU A 181 -27.08 -89.48 -50.74
N HIS A 182 -28.16 -90.24 -50.56
CA HIS A 182 -29.31 -89.81 -49.76
C HIS A 182 -29.00 -89.79 -48.25
N GLU A 183 -28.20 -90.75 -47.79
CA GLU A 183 -27.77 -90.83 -46.40
C GLU A 183 -26.80 -89.69 -46.04
N ASP A 184 -25.83 -89.39 -46.90
CA ASP A 184 -24.92 -88.24 -46.75
C ASP A 184 -25.67 -86.89 -46.73
N LEU A 185 -26.68 -86.73 -47.60
CA LEU A 185 -27.52 -85.53 -47.62
C LEU A 185 -28.30 -85.37 -46.31
N THR A 186 -28.81 -86.48 -45.77
CA THR A 186 -29.57 -86.50 -44.51
C THR A 186 -28.68 -86.13 -43.33
N MET A 187 -27.45 -86.66 -43.28
CA MET A 187 -26.43 -86.28 -42.30
C MET A 187 -26.05 -84.80 -42.40
N ALA A 188 -25.79 -84.29 -43.60
CA ALA A 188 -25.45 -82.88 -43.79
C ALA A 188 -26.59 -81.93 -43.35
N MET A 189 -27.85 -82.31 -43.58
CA MET A 189 -29.00 -81.55 -43.07
C MET A 189 -29.09 -81.56 -41.54
N ALA A 190 -28.74 -82.68 -40.90
CA ALA A 190 -28.70 -82.78 -39.44
C ALA A 190 -27.59 -81.90 -38.84
N ASP A 191 -26.39 -81.91 -39.43
CA ASP A 191 -25.27 -81.09 -38.98
C ASP A 191 -25.56 -79.59 -39.12
N ILE A 192 -26.17 -79.16 -40.23
CA ILE A 192 -26.58 -77.76 -40.43
C ILE A 192 -27.60 -77.32 -39.37
N ARG A 193 -28.53 -78.18 -38.98
CA ARG A 193 -29.48 -77.88 -37.88
C ARG A 193 -28.76 -77.75 -36.54
N SER A 194 -27.82 -78.64 -36.25
CA SER A 194 -27.00 -78.58 -35.04
C SER A 194 -26.20 -77.27 -34.94
N VAL A 195 -25.53 -76.88 -36.03
CA VAL A 195 -24.76 -75.63 -36.09
C VAL A 195 -25.65 -74.41 -35.92
N ARG A 196 -26.84 -74.35 -36.55
CA ARG A 196 -27.78 -73.24 -36.35
C ARG A 196 -28.26 -73.12 -34.91
N ASN A 197 -28.54 -74.24 -34.26
CA ASN A 197 -28.95 -74.24 -32.85
C ASN A 197 -27.82 -73.76 -31.95
N ASN A 198 -26.59 -74.21 -32.18
CA ASN A 198 -25.41 -73.75 -31.44
C ASN A 198 -25.15 -72.25 -31.66
N LEU A 199 -25.30 -71.75 -32.89
CA LEU A 199 -25.14 -70.32 -33.20
C LEU A 199 -26.20 -69.46 -32.50
N LYS A 200 -27.44 -69.95 -32.45
CA LYS A 200 -28.54 -69.29 -31.72
C LYS A 200 -28.26 -69.25 -30.22
N SER A 201 -27.78 -70.36 -29.65
CA SER A 201 -27.36 -70.44 -28.25
C SER A 201 -26.20 -69.49 -27.94
N VAL A 202 -25.22 -69.34 -28.83
CA VAL A 202 -24.10 -68.39 -28.67
C VAL A 202 -24.60 -66.93 -28.73
N SER A 203 -25.52 -66.62 -29.64
CA SER A 203 -26.14 -65.30 -29.73
C SER A 203 -26.87 -64.92 -28.43
N GLU A 204 -27.69 -65.83 -27.89
CA GLU A 204 -28.47 -65.59 -26.68
C GLU A 204 -27.58 -65.57 -25.41
N LEU A 205 -26.64 -66.51 -25.26
CA LEU A 205 -25.83 -66.61 -24.05
C LEU A 205 -24.66 -65.63 -24.00
N ILE A 206 -24.03 -65.29 -25.13
CA ILE A 206 -22.81 -64.48 -25.13
C ILE A 206 -23.11 -63.06 -25.60
N CYS A 207 -23.75 -62.89 -26.77
CA CYS A 207 -23.95 -61.55 -27.34
C CYS A 207 -24.97 -60.73 -26.54
N GLU A 208 -26.11 -61.32 -26.16
CA GLU A 208 -27.10 -60.59 -25.35
C GLU A 208 -26.62 -60.33 -23.91
N ARG A 209 -25.95 -61.30 -23.29
CA ARG A 209 -25.37 -61.09 -21.95
C ARG A 209 -24.29 -60.02 -21.96
N THR A 210 -23.39 -60.02 -22.94
CA THR A 210 -22.37 -58.97 -23.10
C THR A 210 -23.02 -57.59 -23.30
N ARG A 211 -24.07 -57.50 -24.12
CA ARG A 211 -24.86 -56.26 -24.29
C ARG A 211 -25.51 -55.80 -22.98
N LYS A 212 -26.02 -56.74 -22.18
CA LYS A 212 -26.60 -56.45 -20.86
C LYS A 212 -25.55 -55.98 -19.86
N ILE A 213 -24.35 -56.58 -19.87
CA ILE A 213 -23.21 -56.18 -19.03
C ILE A 213 -22.76 -54.76 -19.41
N MET A 214 -22.64 -54.42 -20.69
CA MET A 214 -22.30 -53.06 -21.12
C MET A 214 -23.33 -52.04 -20.65
N LYS A 215 -24.63 -52.32 -20.82
CA LYS A 215 -25.71 -51.46 -20.32
C LYS A 215 -25.68 -51.31 -18.79
N LEU A 216 -25.32 -52.35 -18.05
CA LEU A 216 -25.17 -52.30 -16.60
C LEU A 216 -23.93 -51.50 -16.18
N TYR A 217 -22.83 -51.59 -16.93
CA TYR A 217 -21.62 -50.81 -16.71
C TYR A 217 -21.87 -49.31 -16.96
N GLU A 218 -22.52 -48.94 -18.07
CA GLU A 218 -22.93 -47.57 -18.35
C GLU A 218 -23.84 -47.01 -17.23
N LYS A 219 -24.83 -47.80 -16.77
CA LYS A 219 -25.68 -47.42 -15.62
C LYS A 219 -24.89 -47.26 -14.34
N ARG A 220 -23.88 -48.11 -14.09
CA ARG A 220 -23.01 -48.00 -12.91
C ARG A 220 -22.17 -46.73 -12.97
N GLU A 221 -21.58 -46.42 -14.12
CA GLU A 221 -20.78 -45.20 -14.32
C GLU A 221 -21.62 -43.93 -14.12
N GLN A 222 -22.84 -43.90 -14.68
CA GLN A 222 -23.79 -42.82 -14.47
C GLN A 222 -24.17 -42.65 -13.00
N LYS A 223 -24.45 -43.76 -12.30
CA LYS A 223 -24.74 -43.72 -10.85
C LYS A 223 -23.54 -43.26 -10.03
N GLN A 224 -22.33 -43.61 -10.43
CA GLN A 224 -21.11 -43.21 -9.73
C GLN A 224 -20.81 -41.72 -9.91
N LYS A 225 -21.02 -41.18 -11.11
CA LYS A 225 -21.00 -39.72 -11.36
C LYS A 225 -22.09 -38.97 -10.59
N MET A 226 -23.27 -39.58 -10.43
CA MET A 226 -24.33 -38.99 -9.60
C MET A 226 -23.96 -39.01 -8.11
N LEU A 227 -23.31 -40.08 -7.65
CA LEU A 227 -22.87 -40.19 -6.25
C LEU A 227 -21.79 -39.15 -5.92
N SER A 228 -20.80 -38.94 -6.79
CA SER A 228 -19.77 -37.91 -6.56
C SER A 228 -20.40 -36.53 -6.42
N ARG A 229 -21.27 -36.15 -7.37
CA ARG A 229 -22.01 -34.88 -7.31
C ARG A 229 -22.84 -34.72 -6.03
N LEU A 230 -23.44 -35.80 -5.53
CA LEU A 230 -24.19 -35.76 -4.26
C LEU A 230 -23.27 -35.61 -3.03
N GLN A 231 -22.04 -36.14 -3.09
CA GLN A 231 -21.04 -35.95 -2.04
C GLN A 231 -20.55 -34.49 -1.99
N ASP A 232 -20.30 -33.88 -3.17
CA ASP A 232 -19.92 -32.47 -3.26
C ASP A 232 -21.01 -31.55 -2.69
N ILE A 233 -22.28 -31.86 -3.00
CA ILE A 233 -23.46 -31.19 -2.42
C ILE A 233 -23.51 -31.32 -0.88
N SER A 234 -23.15 -32.48 -0.34
CA SER A 234 -23.10 -32.70 1.11
C SER A 234 -21.97 -31.91 1.77
N CYS A 235 -20.81 -31.82 1.13
CA CYS A 235 -19.67 -31.03 1.59
C CYS A 235 -20.03 -29.55 1.68
N LEU A 236 -20.66 -29.02 0.62
CA LEU A 236 -21.09 -27.62 0.53
C LEU A 236 -22.12 -27.25 1.62
N ARG A 237 -23.03 -28.17 1.95
CA ARG A 237 -24.00 -27.98 3.05
C ARG A 237 -23.32 -27.94 4.42
N GLN A 238 -22.27 -28.73 4.62
CA GLN A 238 -21.51 -28.73 5.87
C GLN A 238 -20.66 -27.46 6.01
N ALA A 239 -20.06 -26.98 4.92
CA ALA A 239 -19.19 -25.80 4.90
C ALA A 239 -19.83 -24.57 5.57
N GLN A 240 -21.12 -24.29 5.34
CA GLN A 240 -21.81 -23.16 5.97
C GLN A 240 -21.84 -23.24 7.51
N ALA A 241 -22.07 -24.44 8.07
CA ALA A 241 -22.04 -24.65 9.52
C ALA A 241 -20.61 -24.57 10.07
N THR A 242 -19.63 -25.06 9.31
CA THR A 242 -18.21 -25.00 9.67
C THR A 242 -17.70 -23.57 9.71
N VAL A 243 -18.06 -22.73 8.72
CA VAL A 243 -17.71 -21.31 8.69
C VAL A 243 -18.27 -20.60 9.93
N GLN A 244 -19.53 -20.84 10.29
CA GLN A 244 -20.14 -20.22 11.47
C GLN A 244 -19.48 -20.67 12.79
N MET A 245 -19.04 -21.92 12.87
CA MET A 245 -18.27 -22.42 14.01
C MET A 245 -16.88 -21.77 14.10
N MET A 246 -16.18 -21.62 12.97
CA MET A 246 -14.86 -20.98 12.90
C MET A 246 -14.91 -19.49 13.26
N LEU A 247 -15.99 -18.80 12.89
CA LEU A 247 -16.24 -17.41 13.28
C LEU A 247 -16.42 -17.24 14.79
N ASN A 248 -17.11 -18.18 15.44
CA ASN A 248 -17.24 -18.17 16.91
C ASN A 248 -15.91 -18.47 17.63
N GLN A 249 -14.94 -19.08 16.94
CA GLN A 249 -13.60 -19.36 17.45
C GLN A 249 -12.57 -18.30 17.06
N SER A 250 -13.01 -17.21 16.40
CA SER A 250 -12.16 -16.11 15.89
C SER A 250 -11.05 -16.57 14.92
N ASP A 251 -11.20 -17.73 14.29
CA ASP A 251 -10.26 -18.27 13.30
C ASP A 251 -10.67 -17.84 11.89
N TYR A 252 -10.43 -16.55 11.62
CA TYR A 252 -10.78 -15.91 10.35
C TYR A 252 -10.05 -16.47 9.13
N PRO A 253 -8.72 -16.75 9.17
CA PRO A 253 -8.00 -17.32 8.03
C PRO A 253 -8.61 -18.63 7.54
N LYS A 254 -8.87 -19.58 8.45
CA LYS A 254 -9.47 -20.87 8.07
C LYS A 254 -10.91 -20.74 7.58
N ALA A 255 -11.66 -19.78 8.12
CA ALA A 255 -13.01 -19.49 7.62
C ALA A 255 -13.00 -18.95 6.18
N ILE A 256 -12.02 -18.11 5.84
CA ILE A 256 -11.83 -17.56 4.49
C ILE A 256 -11.44 -18.68 3.51
N ASP A 257 -10.45 -19.51 3.84
CA ASP A 257 -10.05 -20.65 3.01
C ASP A 257 -11.22 -21.61 2.75
N CYS A 258 -12.06 -21.83 3.77
CA CYS A 258 -13.25 -22.66 3.64
C CYS A 258 -14.30 -22.05 2.69
N ILE A 259 -14.44 -20.73 2.65
CA ILE A 259 -15.32 -20.02 1.72
C ILE A 259 -14.76 -20.09 0.29
N GLU A 260 -13.46 -19.84 0.11
CA GLU A 260 -12.80 -19.86 -1.20
C GLU A 260 -12.85 -21.26 -1.84
N THR A 261 -12.50 -22.29 -1.07
CA THR A 261 -12.63 -23.69 -1.52
C THR A 261 -14.09 -24.06 -1.84
N SER A 262 -15.06 -23.55 -1.07
CA SER A 262 -16.49 -23.77 -1.36
C SER A 262 -16.96 -23.08 -2.64
N LEU A 263 -16.42 -21.89 -2.95
CA LEU A 263 -16.69 -21.17 -4.21
C LEU A 263 -16.04 -21.88 -5.41
N GLU A 264 -14.81 -22.38 -5.27
CA GLU A 264 -14.12 -23.13 -6.33
C GLU A 264 -14.86 -24.43 -6.69
N VAL A 265 -15.35 -25.17 -5.68
CA VAL A 265 -16.18 -26.37 -5.89
C VAL A 265 -17.51 -26.03 -6.57
N LEU A 266 -18.08 -24.85 -6.28
CA LEU A 266 -19.31 -24.39 -6.91
C LEU A 266 -19.11 -24.06 -8.40
N GLU A 267 -18.00 -23.40 -8.74
CA GLU A 267 -17.70 -22.96 -10.11
C GLU A 267 -17.26 -24.11 -11.02
N SER A 268 -16.52 -25.09 -10.50
CA SER A 268 -15.96 -26.21 -11.27
C SER A 268 -16.91 -27.41 -11.42
N GLU A 269 -17.31 -28.02 -10.30
CA GLU A 269 -18.01 -29.32 -10.26
C GLU A 269 -19.55 -29.19 -10.39
N LEU A 270 -20.12 -28.05 -9.97
CA LEU A 270 -21.56 -27.85 -9.80
C LEU A 270 -22.17 -26.78 -10.72
N HIS A 271 -21.48 -26.41 -11.81
CA HIS A 271 -21.97 -25.41 -12.76
C HIS A 271 -23.35 -25.80 -13.34
N GLY A 272 -24.36 -24.96 -13.09
CA GLY A 272 -25.73 -25.11 -13.62
C GLY A 272 -26.75 -25.76 -12.66
N VAL A 273 -26.39 -26.09 -11.42
CA VAL A 273 -27.36 -26.59 -10.41
C VAL A 273 -28.18 -25.42 -9.85
N GLN A 274 -29.47 -25.35 -10.21
CA GLN A 274 -30.36 -24.25 -9.84
C GLN A 274 -30.52 -24.05 -8.32
N CYS A 275 -30.38 -25.11 -7.52
CA CYS A 275 -30.51 -25.06 -6.07
C CYS A 275 -29.46 -24.17 -5.38
N PHE A 276 -28.32 -23.90 -6.03
CA PHE A 276 -27.25 -23.08 -5.46
C PHE A 276 -27.10 -21.70 -6.10
N ARG A 277 -28.07 -21.27 -6.91
CA ARG A 277 -28.04 -19.97 -7.59
C ARG A 277 -27.78 -18.79 -6.64
N HIS A 278 -28.25 -18.89 -5.40
CA HIS A 278 -28.09 -17.85 -4.39
C HIS A 278 -26.95 -18.12 -3.40
N LEU A 279 -26.37 -19.33 -3.39
CA LEU A 279 -25.34 -19.68 -2.41
C LEU A 279 -24.02 -18.97 -2.69
N ALA A 280 -23.64 -18.80 -3.96
CA ALA A 280 -22.48 -17.98 -4.34
C ALA A 280 -22.61 -16.54 -3.80
N SER A 281 -23.79 -15.94 -3.97
CA SER A 281 -24.09 -14.59 -3.46
C SER A 281 -24.04 -14.55 -1.94
N GLN A 282 -24.59 -15.55 -1.26
CA GLN A 282 -24.57 -15.63 0.21
C GLN A 282 -23.16 -15.84 0.77
N LEU A 283 -22.32 -16.65 0.11
CA LEU A 283 -20.92 -16.83 0.49
C LEU A 283 -20.12 -15.54 0.28
N HIS A 284 -20.41 -14.79 -0.78
CA HIS A 284 -19.78 -13.49 -1.03
C HIS A 284 -20.25 -12.42 -0.03
N GLU A 285 -21.52 -12.43 0.37
CA GLU A 285 -22.03 -11.58 1.46
C GLU A 285 -21.41 -11.94 2.81
N LEU A 286 -21.29 -13.23 3.13
CA LEU A 286 -20.58 -13.72 4.31
C LEU A 286 -19.12 -13.26 4.31
N TYR A 287 -18.43 -13.35 3.18
CA TYR A 287 -17.06 -12.82 3.02
C TYR A 287 -17.00 -11.31 3.32
N GLY A 288 -18.00 -10.54 2.87
CA GLY A 288 -18.14 -9.11 3.18
C GLY A 288 -18.38 -8.83 4.66
N VAL A 289 -19.23 -9.61 5.32
CA VAL A 289 -19.54 -9.50 6.76
C VAL A 289 -18.33 -9.87 7.61
N ILE A 290 -17.63 -10.96 7.28
CA ILE A 290 -16.39 -11.38 7.93
C ILE A 290 -15.35 -10.25 7.87
N GLY A 291 -15.21 -9.60 6.71
CA GLY A 291 -14.32 -8.45 6.57
C GLY A 291 -14.66 -7.28 7.51
N LYS A 292 -15.95 -7.01 7.78
CA LYS A 292 -16.37 -5.97 8.74
C LYS A 292 -16.14 -6.41 10.20
N MET A 293 -16.52 -7.64 10.54
CA MET A 293 -16.28 -8.22 11.87
C MET A 293 -14.79 -8.21 12.23
N MET A 294 -13.92 -8.55 11.28
CA MET A 294 -12.47 -8.50 11.50
C MET A 294 -11.95 -7.09 11.75
N HIS A 295 -12.52 -6.05 11.12
CA HIS A 295 -12.14 -4.66 11.40
C HIS A 295 -12.60 -4.22 12.80
N GLU A 296 -13.81 -4.59 13.20
CA GLU A 296 -14.36 -4.27 14.53
C GLU A 296 -13.59 -5.00 15.64
N ASP A 297 -13.31 -6.28 15.46
CA ASP A 297 -12.52 -7.09 16.39
C ASP A 297 -11.07 -6.59 16.47
N PHE A 298 -10.46 -6.26 15.32
CA PHE A 298 -9.13 -5.64 15.29
C PHE A 298 -9.11 -4.34 16.11
N ALA A 299 -10.09 -3.46 15.92
CA ALA A 299 -10.19 -2.22 16.67
C ALA A 299 -10.32 -2.47 18.18
N GLN A 300 -11.15 -3.43 18.59
CA GLN A 300 -11.34 -3.79 19.99
C GLN A 300 -10.07 -4.38 20.63
N VAL A 301 -9.37 -5.28 19.93
CA VAL A 301 -8.12 -5.87 20.43
C VAL A 301 -7.04 -4.80 20.54
N ILE A 302 -6.89 -3.94 19.53
CA ILE A 302 -5.94 -2.82 19.57
C ILE A 302 -6.30 -1.83 20.69
N GLN A 303 -7.58 -1.50 20.89
CA GLN A 303 -7.99 -0.65 22.01
C GLN A 303 -7.65 -1.27 23.36
N LYS A 304 -7.89 -2.57 23.55
CA LYS A 304 -7.55 -3.28 24.79
C LYS A 304 -6.04 -3.32 25.03
N GLU A 305 -5.26 -3.55 23.98
CA GLU A 305 -3.80 -3.49 24.04
C GLU A 305 -3.35 -2.07 24.43
N LEU A 306 -3.75 -1.04 23.70
CA LEU A 306 -3.27 0.33 23.91
C LEU A 306 -3.84 1.01 25.17
N ALA A 307 -4.93 0.50 25.77
CA ALA A 307 -5.52 1.01 27.00
C ALA A 307 -4.83 0.55 28.31
N GLY A 308 -3.92 -0.43 28.23
CA GLY A 308 -3.12 -0.88 29.38
C GLY A 308 -2.20 0.22 29.92
N LYS A 309 -1.82 0.13 31.21
CA LYS A 309 -0.81 1.04 31.77
C LYS A 309 0.51 0.86 31.00
N PRO A 310 1.15 1.94 30.52
CA PRO A 310 2.36 1.84 29.72
C PRO A 310 3.57 1.30 30.50
N GLU A 311 3.50 1.21 31.82
CA GLU A 311 4.59 0.77 32.71
C GLU A 311 4.71 -0.76 32.86
N ASP A 312 3.71 -1.55 32.43
CA ASP A 312 3.65 -3.01 32.65
C ASP A 312 4.40 -3.87 31.60
N GLY A 313 5.30 -3.27 30.82
CA GLY A 313 6.28 -4.01 30.00
C GLY A 313 5.97 -4.14 28.51
N THR A 314 6.96 -4.68 27.77
CA THR A 314 7.04 -4.78 26.31
C THR A 314 6.23 -5.93 25.70
N HIS A 315 5.39 -6.61 26.48
CA HIS A 315 4.68 -7.81 26.03
C HIS A 315 3.28 -7.46 25.50
N ILE A 316 2.98 -7.91 24.28
CA ILE A 316 1.62 -7.90 23.72
C ILE A 316 0.83 -9.02 24.41
N ILE A 317 -0.31 -8.70 25.02
CA ILE A 317 -1.07 -9.64 25.85
C ILE A 317 -1.95 -10.55 24.97
N TYR A 318 -2.47 -10.00 23.86
CA TYR A 318 -3.37 -10.63 22.91
C TYR A 318 -2.68 -10.99 21.58
N GLU A 319 -1.40 -11.38 21.61
CA GLU A 319 -0.59 -11.66 20.41
C GLU A 319 -1.24 -12.68 19.46
N GLY A 320 -1.88 -13.73 19.99
CA GLY A 320 -2.53 -14.77 19.20
C GLY A 320 -3.81 -14.33 18.46
N GLU A 321 -4.67 -13.56 19.14
CA GLU A 321 -5.90 -13.01 18.54
C GLU A 321 -5.55 -11.93 17.51
N LEU A 322 -4.63 -11.04 17.86
CA LEU A 322 -4.14 -10.00 16.97
C LEU A 322 -3.46 -10.59 15.72
N SER A 323 -2.65 -11.64 15.88
CA SER A 323 -1.99 -12.31 14.76
C SER A 323 -2.99 -12.96 13.81
N SER A 324 -4.02 -13.62 14.35
CA SER A 324 -5.05 -14.29 13.54
C SER A 324 -5.89 -13.28 12.75
N ILE A 325 -6.29 -12.17 13.39
CA ILE A 325 -7.07 -11.10 12.75
C ILE A 325 -6.22 -10.36 11.71
N THR A 326 -4.98 -9.99 12.05
CA THR A 326 -4.07 -9.27 11.14
C THR A 326 -3.72 -10.13 9.92
N LEU A 327 -3.49 -11.43 10.12
CA LEU A 327 -3.22 -12.38 9.05
C LEU A 327 -4.42 -12.49 8.09
N GLY A 328 -5.62 -12.64 8.63
CA GLY A 328 -6.83 -12.69 7.80
C GLY A 328 -7.07 -11.36 7.05
N LEU A 329 -6.84 -10.21 7.68
CA LEU A 329 -6.97 -8.90 7.02
C LEU A 329 -5.95 -8.72 5.89
N MET A 330 -4.73 -9.25 6.07
CA MET A 330 -3.69 -9.28 5.04
C MET A 330 -4.04 -10.20 3.87
N GLN A 331 -4.63 -11.38 4.13
CA GLN A 331 -5.07 -12.33 3.09
C GLN A 331 -6.18 -11.75 2.21
N VAL A 332 -7.16 -11.06 2.81
CA VAL A 332 -8.29 -10.42 2.12
C VAL A 332 -7.86 -9.17 1.32
N ARG A 333 -6.57 -8.76 1.41
CA ARG A 333 -5.99 -7.56 0.77
C ARG A 333 -6.74 -6.26 1.07
N LYS A 334 -7.48 -6.22 2.18
CA LYS A 334 -8.16 -5.01 2.67
C LYS A 334 -7.26 -4.33 3.71
N PHE A 335 -6.41 -3.43 3.24
CA PHE A 335 -5.42 -2.73 4.08
C PHE A 335 -5.99 -1.53 4.87
N SER A 336 -7.31 -1.32 4.85
CA SER A 336 -8.01 -0.24 5.55
C SER A 336 -7.82 -0.26 7.08
N PHE A 337 -7.47 -1.42 7.65
CA PHE A 337 -7.22 -1.57 9.08
C PHE A 337 -6.01 -0.73 9.57
N ILE A 338 -5.09 -0.34 8.69
CA ILE A 338 -3.97 0.55 9.04
C ILE A 338 -4.45 1.96 9.40
N HIS A 339 -5.51 2.47 8.74
CA HIS A 339 -6.11 3.74 9.15
C HIS A 339 -6.75 3.63 10.54
N VAL A 340 -7.45 2.52 10.81
CA VAL A 340 -8.01 2.24 12.15
C VAL A 340 -6.91 2.21 13.21
N LEU A 341 -5.80 1.50 12.94
CA LEU A 341 -4.65 1.48 13.83
C LEU A 341 -4.09 2.89 14.08
N SER A 342 -3.98 3.70 13.03
CA SER A 342 -3.46 5.08 13.13
C SER A 342 -4.37 5.97 13.98
N THR A 343 -5.69 5.88 13.80
CA THR A 343 -6.67 6.62 14.61
C THR A 343 -6.62 6.18 16.07
N GLU A 344 -6.51 4.88 16.32
CA GLU A 344 -6.42 4.34 17.68
C GLU A 344 -5.11 4.74 18.38
N ILE A 345 -3.97 4.75 17.67
CA ILE A 345 -2.69 5.27 18.20
C ILE A 345 -2.83 6.73 18.65
N ALA A 346 -3.48 7.56 17.83
CA ALA A 346 -3.64 8.98 18.12
C ALA A 346 -4.55 9.27 19.33
N GLU A 347 -5.61 8.47 19.52
CA GLU A 347 -6.50 8.55 20.68
C GLU A 347 -5.89 7.90 21.93
N ALA A 348 -5.14 6.80 21.80
CA ALA A 348 -4.40 6.20 22.92
C ALA A 348 -3.36 7.16 23.49
N ALA A 349 -2.54 7.80 22.65
CA ALA A 349 -1.57 8.80 23.10
C ALA A 349 -2.24 9.99 23.83
N LYS A 350 -3.45 10.37 23.41
CA LYS A 350 -4.27 11.40 24.07
C LYS A 350 -4.83 10.91 25.41
N GLY A 351 -5.27 9.65 25.47
CA GLY A 351 -5.75 9.00 26.70
C GLY A 351 -4.66 8.90 27.76
N ILE A 352 -3.44 8.49 27.38
CA ILE A 352 -2.28 8.38 28.27
C ILE A 352 -1.94 9.74 28.88
N MET A 353 -1.78 10.79 28.05
CA MET A 353 -1.52 12.13 28.56
C MET A 353 -2.61 12.59 29.54
N ARG A 354 -3.89 12.34 29.21
CA ARG A 354 -5.03 12.68 30.09
C ARG A 354 -4.96 11.95 31.43
N GLN A 355 -4.65 10.66 31.42
CA GLN A 355 -4.57 9.84 32.62
C GLN A 355 -3.42 10.29 33.53
N VAL A 356 -2.23 10.52 32.97
CA VAL A 356 -1.07 10.97 33.76
C VAL A 356 -1.31 12.36 34.33
N VAL A 357 -1.81 13.31 33.54
CA VAL A 357 -2.15 14.66 34.05
C VAL A 357 -3.20 14.56 35.16
N LYS A 358 -4.23 13.73 34.99
CA LYS A 358 -5.26 13.51 36.02
C LYS A 358 -4.65 12.92 37.30
N GLN A 359 -3.74 11.95 37.18
CA GLN A 359 -3.08 11.34 38.33
C GLN A 359 -2.26 12.36 39.11
N VAL A 360 -1.42 13.15 38.44
CA VAL A 360 -0.57 14.15 39.12
C VAL A 360 -1.40 15.28 39.74
N VAL A 361 -2.50 15.68 39.10
CA VAL A 361 -3.45 16.64 39.69
C VAL A 361 -4.05 16.13 41.00
N VAL A 362 -4.46 14.86 41.02
CA VAL A 362 -5.04 14.22 42.22
C VAL A 362 -3.99 14.10 43.32
N GLU A 363 -2.77 13.70 42.97
CA GLU A 363 -1.62 13.66 43.90
C GLU A 363 -1.26 15.04 44.46
N SER A 364 -1.51 16.11 43.70
CA SER A 364 -1.25 17.50 44.11
C SER A 364 -2.33 18.09 45.03
N GLY A 365 -3.40 17.34 45.35
CA GLY A 365 -4.42 17.75 46.32
C GLY A 365 -5.41 18.82 45.84
N MET A 366 -5.52 19.06 44.53
CA MET A 366 -6.52 19.99 43.97
C MET A 366 -7.90 19.33 43.86
N ASP A 367 -8.96 20.05 44.25
CA ASP A 367 -10.34 19.56 44.27
C ASP A 367 -10.85 19.17 42.87
N LEU A 368 -11.23 17.90 42.71
CA LEU A 368 -11.81 17.32 41.48
C LEU A 368 -13.18 17.91 41.09
N THR A 369 -13.81 18.71 41.94
CA THR A 369 -15.14 19.30 41.72
C THR A 369 -15.12 20.52 40.79
N GLN A 370 -13.96 21.17 40.63
CA GLN A 370 -13.75 22.22 39.63
C GLN A 370 -13.21 21.67 38.29
N PHE A 371 -13.09 20.35 38.17
CA PHE A 371 -12.47 19.69 37.03
C PHE A 371 -13.52 19.15 36.07
N ASP A 372 -13.45 19.59 34.81
CA ASP A 372 -14.29 19.06 33.74
C ASP A 372 -14.02 17.56 33.51
N PRO A 373 -15.02 16.67 33.71
CA PRO A 373 -14.89 15.23 33.49
C PRO A 373 -14.58 14.86 32.04
N SER A 374 -14.87 15.76 31.09
CA SER A 374 -14.65 15.54 29.66
C SER A 374 -13.19 15.64 29.24
N LEU A 375 -12.31 16.23 30.09
CA LEU A 375 -10.88 16.45 29.85
C LEU A 375 -10.57 17.11 28.48
N SER A 376 -11.56 17.74 27.85
CA SER A 376 -11.46 18.37 26.52
C SER A 376 -10.56 19.61 26.55
N GLN A 377 -10.51 20.28 27.71
CA GLN A 377 -9.65 21.43 27.98
C GLN A 377 -8.70 21.14 29.15
N LEU A 378 -7.65 20.33 28.90
CA LEU A 378 -6.54 20.11 29.85
C LEU A 378 -5.79 21.40 30.24
N GLY A 379 -6.08 22.53 29.60
CA GLY A 379 -5.35 23.79 29.78
C GLY A 379 -5.50 24.41 31.17
N GLU A 380 -6.71 24.53 31.71
CA GLU A 380 -6.94 25.16 33.01
C GLU A 380 -6.30 24.41 34.19
N PRO A 381 -6.43 23.08 34.29
CA PRO A 381 -5.73 22.30 35.30
C PRO A 381 -4.22 22.48 35.32
N VAL A 382 -3.60 22.39 34.14
CA VAL A 382 -2.16 22.43 33.97
C VAL A 382 -1.60 23.82 34.32
N ARG A 383 -2.39 24.88 34.11
CA ARG A 383 -2.02 26.26 34.47
C ARG A 383 -2.01 26.51 35.97
N LYS A 384 -2.89 25.85 36.73
CA LYS A 384 -2.99 25.98 38.19
C LYS A 384 -1.93 25.20 38.98
N LEU A 385 -1.17 24.32 38.33
CA LEU A 385 -0.13 23.53 38.98
C LEU A 385 1.12 24.37 39.32
N GLU A 386 1.66 24.13 40.52
CA GLU A 386 2.99 24.61 40.90
C GLU A 386 4.08 24.12 39.94
N TYR A 387 5.19 24.84 39.85
CA TYR A 387 6.28 24.51 38.92
C TYR A 387 6.85 23.10 39.12
N SER A 388 7.11 22.69 40.36
CA SER A 388 7.59 21.36 40.71
C SER A 388 6.65 20.25 40.21
N ASN A 389 5.35 20.39 40.48
CA ASN A 389 4.34 19.41 40.10
C ASN A 389 4.12 19.37 38.58
N PHE A 390 4.18 20.52 37.89
CA PHE A 390 4.15 20.55 36.44
C PHE A 390 5.38 19.89 35.80
N LEU A 391 6.59 20.17 36.31
CA LEU A 391 7.79 19.56 35.77
C LEU A 391 7.77 18.04 35.94
N LYS A 392 7.30 17.56 37.10
CA LYS A 392 6.99 16.14 37.34
C LYS A 392 5.98 15.63 36.31
N THR A 393 4.88 16.34 36.08
CA THR A 393 3.86 15.98 35.08
C THR A 393 4.46 15.84 33.67
N VAL A 394 5.29 16.80 33.24
CA VAL A 394 5.96 16.75 31.93
C VAL A 394 6.89 15.54 31.85
N HIS A 395 7.65 15.26 32.91
CA HIS A 395 8.51 14.08 32.98
C HIS A 395 7.72 12.76 32.91
N ASP A 396 6.67 12.64 33.71
CA ASP A 396 5.83 11.44 33.77
C ASP A 396 5.10 11.20 32.44
N VAL A 397 4.59 12.26 31.80
CA VAL A 397 3.98 12.17 30.46
C VAL A 397 5.02 11.75 29.41
N MET A 398 6.23 12.30 29.44
CA MET A 398 7.30 11.90 28.52
C MET A 398 7.69 10.43 28.71
N ASN A 399 7.80 9.95 29.95
CA ASN A 399 8.11 8.55 30.24
C ASN A 399 6.98 7.61 29.80
N ALA A 400 5.72 7.94 30.13
CA ALA A 400 4.57 7.14 29.73
C ALA A 400 4.42 7.04 28.21
N LEU A 401 4.64 8.15 27.49
CA LEU A 401 4.63 8.18 26.02
C LEU A 401 5.84 7.46 25.41
N PHE A 402 7.00 7.45 26.08
CA PHE A 402 8.17 6.67 25.66
C PHE A 402 7.87 5.17 25.66
N TYR A 403 7.35 4.64 26.77
CA TYR A 403 7.01 3.22 26.88
C TYR A 403 5.85 2.84 25.93
N PHE A 404 4.90 3.75 25.70
CA PHE A 404 3.89 3.58 24.67
C PHE A 404 4.51 3.40 23.27
N CYS A 405 5.49 4.22 22.91
CA CYS A 405 6.18 4.09 21.62
C CYS A 405 7.02 2.79 21.55
N GLU A 406 7.60 2.34 22.66
CA GLU A 406 8.29 1.05 22.75
C GLU A 406 7.32 -0.12 22.51
N ARG A 407 6.12 -0.06 23.07
CA ARG A 407 5.07 -1.06 22.82
C ARG A 407 4.59 -1.04 21.37
N LEU A 408 4.46 0.14 20.76
CA LEU A 408 4.16 0.26 19.32
C LEU A 408 5.26 -0.31 18.44
N GLN A 409 6.52 -0.26 18.85
CA GLN A 409 7.61 -0.90 18.14
C GLN A 409 7.47 -2.43 18.14
N VAL A 410 7.12 -3.03 19.29
CA VAL A 410 6.86 -4.48 19.36
C VAL A 410 5.65 -4.86 18.50
N LEU A 411 4.58 -4.05 18.54
CA LEU A 411 3.42 -4.22 17.65
C LEU A 411 3.82 -4.15 16.17
N GLN A 412 4.65 -3.19 15.81
CA GLN A 412 5.19 -3.07 14.45
C GLN A 412 6.00 -4.32 14.06
N ASP A 413 6.86 -4.84 14.94
CA ASP A 413 7.70 -6.00 14.65
C ASP A 413 6.85 -7.27 14.44
N THR A 414 5.83 -7.50 15.27
CA THR A 414 4.88 -8.62 15.07
C THR A 414 4.11 -8.50 13.75
N MET A 415 3.62 -7.32 13.40
CA MET A 415 2.94 -7.09 12.12
C MET A 415 3.87 -7.28 10.91
N MET A 416 5.16 -6.94 11.05
CA MET A 416 6.17 -7.20 10.02
C MET A 416 6.44 -8.69 9.85
N GLU A 417 6.55 -9.46 10.94
CA GLU A 417 6.72 -10.92 10.90
C GLU A 417 5.51 -11.61 10.23
N LEU A 418 4.29 -11.16 10.54
CA LEU A 418 3.08 -11.67 9.90
C LEU A 418 3.04 -11.35 8.40
N SER A 419 3.49 -10.16 8.01
CA SER A 419 3.62 -9.80 6.59
C SER A 419 4.60 -10.71 5.85
N GLU A 420 5.68 -11.17 6.49
CA GLU A 420 6.66 -12.07 5.89
C GLU A 420 6.10 -13.46 5.66
N LYS A 421 5.32 -13.99 6.62
CA LYS A 421 4.61 -15.27 6.49
C LYS A 421 3.65 -15.30 5.30
N VAL A 422 2.91 -14.21 5.09
CA VAL A 422 2.00 -14.08 3.92
C VAL A 422 2.78 -13.98 2.59
N SER A 423 3.96 -13.33 2.58
CA SER A 423 4.80 -13.30 1.38
C SER A 423 5.44 -14.66 1.05
N SER A 424 5.80 -15.47 2.05
CA SER A 424 6.34 -16.81 1.81
C SER A 424 5.31 -17.78 1.26
N ASP A 425 4.08 -17.77 1.77
CA ASP A 425 3.03 -18.69 1.31
C ASP A 425 2.60 -18.41 -0.14
N ASN A 426 2.58 -17.13 -0.55
CA ASN A 426 2.32 -16.74 -1.94
C ASN A 426 3.45 -17.15 -2.92
N SER A 427 4.68 -17.35 -2.44
CA SER A 427 5.80 -17.78 -3.29
C SER A 427 5.81 -19.29 -3.59
N THR A 428 5.10 -20.08 -2.77
CA THR A 428 4.93 -21.53 -2.97
C THR A 428 3.78 -21.90 -3.91
N GLU A 429 2.82 -20.99 -4.17
CA GLU A 429 1.64 -21.26 -5.01
C GLU A 429 1.78 -20.86 -6.49
N THR A 430 2.86 -20.19 -6.91
CA THR A 430 3.09 -19.81 -8.33
C THR A 430 3.46 -20.98 -9.27
N GLY A 431 3.01 -22.20 -8.95
CA GLY A 431 3.22 -23.41 -9.74
C GLY A 431 1.98 -23.94 -10.47
N ARG A 432 0.78 -23.35 -10.31
CA ARG A 432 -0.42 -23.85 -11.02
C ARG A 432 -1.33 -22.75 -11.57
N SER A 433 -1.30 -22.69 -12.91
CA SER A 433 -2.33 -22.26 -13.86
C SER A 433 -2.89 -20.84 -13.80
N ALA A 434 -2.65 -20.14 -14.91
CA ALA A 434 -3.20 -18.85 -15.28
C ALA A 434 -4.73 -18.85 -15.47
N GLY A 435 -5.33 -17.69 -15.18
CA GLY A 435 -6.43 -17.15 -15.98
C GLY A 435 -7.76 -16.99 -15.25
N GLN A 436 -7.98 -15.85 -14.58
CA GLN A 436 -9.22 -15.09 -14.73
C GLN A 436 -9.08 -13.67 -14.18
N SER A 437 -9.01 -12.74 -15.13
CA SER A 437 -9.21 -11.31 -14.96
C SER A 437 -10.68 -11.03 -14.63
N TYR A 438 -10.95 -10.43 -13.46
CA TYR A 438 -12.21 -9.75 -13.20
C TYR A 438 -12.17 -8.34 -13.81
N VAL A 439 -13.15 -8.08 -14.66
CA VAL A 439 -13.43 -6.81 -15.36
C VAL A 439 -14.61 -6.13 -14.68
N GLY A 440 -14.54 -4.81 -14.55
CA GLY A 440 -15.68 -3.90 -14.31
C GLY A 440 -15.69 -3.28 -12.90
N GLU A 441 -15.87 -1.98 -12.68
CA GLU A 441 -16.28 -0.86 -13.55
C GLU A 441 -15.74 0.45 -12.95
N ALA A 442 -15.09 1.29 -13.75
CA ALA A 442 -14.92 2.71 -13.46
C ALA A 442 -15.49 3.48 -14.64
N SER A 443 -16.62 4.17 -14.40
CA SER A 443 -17.27 5.04 -15.35
C SER A 443 -16.41 6.27 -15.60
N SER A 444 -16.03 6.44 -16.86
CA SER A 444 -15.43 7.64 -17.45
C SER A 444 -16.37 8.84 -17.39
N HIS A 445 -15.84 10.00 -17.03
CA HIS A 445 -16.10 11.22 -17.80
C HIS A 445 -14.80 11.99 -17.98
N SER A 446 -14.54 12.26 -19.25
CA SER A 446 -13.38 12.83 -19.91
C SER A 446 -13.61 14.29 -20.26
N GLU A 447 -12.61 15.14 -20.07
CA GLU A 447 -12.26 16.29 -20.94
C GLU A 447 -10.71 16.38 -20.87
N GLN A 448 -9.97 15.99 -21.91
CA GLN A 448 -9.44 16.83 -23.02
C GLN A 448 -8.60 18.01 -22.46
N GLU A 449 -7.34 18.25 -22.83
CA GLU A 449 -6.68 18.01 -24.11
C GLU A 449 -5.16 18.31 -24.03
N GLU A 450 -4.44 17.69 -24.97
CA GLU A 450 -3.19 18.11 -25.65
C GLU A 450 -1.77 17.81 -25.09
N ASP A 451 -1.15 16.90 -25.84
CA ASP A 451 0.25 16.49 -25.92
C ASP A 451 1.23 17.62 -26.31
N SER A 452 2.45 17.57 -25.76
CA SER A 452 3.67 17.49 -26.59
C SER A 452 4.96 17.35 -25.75
N ASN A 453 5.41 16.11 -25.64
CA ASN A 453 6.78 15.63 -25.88
C ASN A 453 7.97 16.52 -25.42
N SER A 454 8.57 16.18 -24.26
CA SER A 454 10.04 16.14 -24.18
C SER A 454 10.52 15.20 -23.07
N ARG A 455 11.37 14.26 -23.48
CA ARG A 455 12.16 13.40 -22.62
C ARG A 455 13.07 14.28 -21.75
N SER A 456 12.69 14.50 -20.50
CA SER A 456 13.54 15.12 -19.49
C SER A 456 13.55 14.31 -18.20
N LYS A 457 14.75 14.18 -17.67
CA LYS A 457 15.15 13.51 -16.44
C LYS A 457 14.20 13.85 -15.30
N ILE A 458 13.66 12.83 -14.61
CA ILE A 458 13.12 12.99 -13.26
C ILE A 458 14.32 13.25 -12.33
N SER A 459 14.67 14.51 -12.18
CA SER A 459 15.44 15.03 -11.06
C SER A 459 14.45 15.50 -9.98
N HIS A 460 14.66 14.99 -8.78
CA HIS A 460 14.23 15.52 -7.48
C HIS A 460 13.43 16.84 -7.47
N SER A 461 12.19 16.77 -7.00
CA SER A 461 11.54 17.81 -6.19
C SER A 461 10.25 17.26 -5.59
N GLY A 462 10.10 17.36 -4.26
CA GLY A 462 8.89 16.94 -3.53
C GLY A 462 9.13 15.84 -2.50
N THR A 463 10.05 16.05 -1.55
CA THR A 463 10.13 15.24 -0.33
C THR A 463 8.85 15.45 0.48
N VAL A 464 7.90 14.51 0.41
CA VAL A 464 6.86 14.41 1.45
C VAL A 464 7.56 13.90 2.71
N THR A 465 7.73 14.79 3.68
CA THR A 465 8.50 14.59 4.92
C THR A 465 7.64 14.24 6.13
N ASP A 466 6.32 14.06 5.95
CA ASP A 466 5.38 13.80 7.05
C ASP A 466 4.95 12.32 7.09
N PRO A 467 5.30 11.57 8.15
CA PRO A 467 4.84 10.21 8.38
C PRO A 467 3.30 10.08 8.39
N ALA A 468 2.57 11.11 8.83
CA ALA A 468 1.11 11.11 8.82
C ALA A 468 0.55 11.16 7.39
N ALA A 469 1.20 11.88 6.48
CA ALA A 469 0.82 11.94 5.08
C ALA A 469 1.13 10.63 4.34
N LEU A 470 2.21 9.93 4.71
CA LEU A 470 2.58 8.63 4.14
C LEU A 470 1.64 7.49 4.59
N ILE A 471 1.12 7.57 5.81
CA ILE A 471 0.14 6.62 6.35
C ILE A 471 -1.28 6.90 5.84
N ALA A 472 -1.57 8.14 5.42
CA ALA A 472 -2.86 8.54 4.84
C ALA A 472 -3.08 8.06 3.39
N VAL A 473 -2.05 7.53 2.72
CA VAL A 473 -2.17 7.04 1.34
C VAL A 473 -2.82 5.66 1.31
N GLU A 474 -3.82 5.48 0.44
CA GLU A 474 -4.47 4.19 0.22
C GLU A 474 -3.45 3.11 -0.19
N ILE A 475 -3.41 2.03 0.59
CA ILE A 475 -2.44 0.95 0.39
C ILE A 475 -3.00 -0.02 -0.64
N HIS A 476 -2.26 -0.22 -1.73
CA HIS A 476 -2.67 -1.06 -2.86
C HIS A 476 -1.82 -2.35 -3.01
N SER A 477 -0.74 -2.50 -2.22
CA SER A 477 0.23 -3.59 -2.37
C SER A 477 0.86 -3.97 -1.02
N ILE A 478 1.20 -5.25 -0.85
CA ILE A 478 1.86 -5.78 0.35
C ILE A 478 3.24 -5.12 0.59
N PHE A 479 3.92 -4.68 -0.48
CA PHE A 479 5.17 -3.92 -0.38
C PHE A 479 4.95 -2.51 0.19
N HIS A 480 3.84 -1.86 -0.18
CA HIS A 480 3.45 -0.57 0.42
C HIS A 480 3.02 -0.76 1.88
N LEU A 481 2.31 -1.85 2.19
CA LEU A 481 1.97 -2.21 3.57
C LEU A 481 3.22 -2.36 4.44
N ARG A 482 4.23 -3.13 4.01
CA ARG A 482 5.50 -3.30 4.77
C ARG A 482 6.20 -1.96 5.02
N ARG A 483 6.22 -1.07 4.01
CA ARG A 483 6.79 0.27 4.18
C ARG A 483 6.00 1.08 5.20
N VAL A 484 4.67 1.05 5.17
CA VAL A 484 3.81 1.80 6.11
C VAL A 484 3.90 1.23 7.53
N VAL A 485 3.86 -0.10 7.68
CA VAL A 485 4.02 -0.78 8.97
C VAL A 485 5.38 -0.44 9.59
N SER A 486 6.44 -0.35 8.77
CA SER A 486 7.78 0.03 9.26
C SER A 486 7.88 1.45 9.85
N LEU A 487 6.85 2.29 9.64
CA LEU A 487 6.76 3.67 10.11
C LEU A 487 5.77 3.87 11.27
N ILE A 488 5.12 2.80 11.77
CA ILE A 488 4.11 2.91 12.84
C ILE A 488 4.73 3.47 14.13
N ALA A 489 5.91 2.98 14.54
CA ALA A 489 6.59 3.50 15.73
C ALA A 489 7.00 4.99 15.56
N GLU A 490 7.41 5.39 14.35
CA GLU A 490 7.73 6.79 14.04
C GLU A 490 6.48 7.69 14.06
N TYR A 491 5.34 7.19 13.59
CA TYR A 491 4.05 7.87 13.70
C TYR A 491 3.58 7.99 15.15
N GLY A 492 3.71 6.93 15.94
CA GLY A 492 3.44 6.95 17.39
C GLY A 492 4.28 8.01 18.10
N TYR A 493 5.57 8.09 17.76
CA TYR A 493 6.47 9.13 18.27
C TYR A 493 6.04 10.54 17.85
N HIS A 494 5.64 10.74 16.59
CA HIS A 494 5.11 12.03 16.12
C HIS A 494 3.83 12.44 16.87
N CYS A 495 2.90 11.49 17.11
CA CYS A 495 1.72 11.74 17.94
C CYS A 495 2.11 12.12 19.37
N ALA A 496 3.05 11.39 19.99
CA ALA A 496 3.56 11.69 21.33
C ALA A 496 4.14 13.12 21.41
N GLN A 497 4.97 13.51 20.44
CA GLN A 497 5.52 14.86 20.36
C GLN A 497 4.43 15.93 20.30
N GLN A 498 3.43 15.77 19.43
CA GLN A 498 2.32 16.73 19.34
C GLN A 498 1.54 16.85 20.66
N ARG A 499 1.44 15.79 21.44
CA ARG A 499 0.81 15.83 22.78
C ARG A 499 1.68 16.58 23.77
N ILE A 500 2.98 16.32 23.81
CA ILE A 500 3.94 17.05 24.66
C ILE A 500 3.93 18.54 24.30
N CYS A 501 3.96 18.90 23.01
CA CYS A 501 3.85 20.29 22.55
C CYS A 501 2.60 20.98 23.10
N ARG A 502 1.43 20.32 22.98
CA ARG A 502 0.17 20.86 23.50
C ARG A 502 0.19 21.04 25.02
N LEU A 503 0.85 20.14 25.77
CA LEU A 503 1.01 20.26 27.23
C LEU A 503 1.87 21.47 27.61
N LEU A 504 2.98 21.69 26.89
CA LEU A 504 3.87 22.84 27.11
C LEU A 504 3.17 24.16 26.75
N GLU A 505 2.52 24.21 25.58
CA GLU A 505 1.74 25.38 25.13
C GLU A 505 0.60 25.73 26.10
N ALA A 506 -0.05 24.73 26.69
CA ALA A 506 -1.15 24.94 27.62
C ALA A 506 -0.74 25.78 28.83
N ARG A 507 0.48 25.57 29.35
CA ARG A 507 1.03 26.33 30.48
C ARG A 507 1.52 27.72 30.08
N MET A 508 2.18 27.85 28.93
CA MET A 508 2.85 29.09 28.54
C MET A 508 1.90 30.16 27.97
N LYS A 509 0.70 29.78 27.51
CA LYS A 509 -0.34 30.72 27.05
C LYS A 509 -0.97 31.58 28.16
N ASP A 510 -0.70 31.29 29.43
CA ASP A 510 -1.32 32.02 30.51
C ASP A 510 -0.60 33.35 30.77
N VAL A 511 -1.30 34.46 30.49
CA VAL A 511 -0.78 35.82 30.58
C VAL A 511 -0.48 36.23 32.02
N ASN A 512 -1.14 35.60 32.99
CA ASN A 512 -1.05 35.93 34.41
C ASN A 512 -0.01 35.09 35.19
N ASN A 513 0.57 34.03 34.59
CA ASN A 513 1.61 33.22 35.23
C ASN A 513 2.99 33.82 34.95
N ASP A 514 3.36 34.81 35.76
CA ASP A 514 4.69 35.43 35.79
C ASP A 514 5.75 34.57 36.52
N PHE A 515 5.40 33.35 36.94
CA PHE A 515 6.26 32.52 37.81
C PHE A 515 7.31 31.69 37.08
N THR A 516 7.25 31.53 35.76
CA THR A 516 8.25 30.73 35.03
C THR A 516 9.55 31.52 34.89
N THR A 517 10.58 31.16 35.66
CA THR A 517 11.90 31.82 35.57
C THR A 517 12.70 31.34 34.35
N PRO A 518 13.72 32.08 33.90
CA PRO A 518 14.60 31.61 32.82
C PRO A 518 15.26 30.26 33.13
N ALA A 519 15.65 30.03 34.39
CA ALA A 519 16.23 28.76 34.84
C ALA A 519 15.22 27.61 34.75
N GLN A 520 13.97 27.86 35.11
CA GLN A 520 12.87 26.90 34.99
C GLN A 520 12.55 26.55 33.53
N LEU A 521 12.65 27.51 32.61
CA LEU A 521 12.51 27.24 31.17
C LEU A 521 13.69 26.40 30.65
N ALA A 522 14.91 26.72 31.09
CA ALA A 522 16.11 25.95 30.74
C ALA A 522 16.00 24.48 31.20
N GLU A 523 15.48 24.24 32.41
CA GLU A 523 15.25 22.89 32.94
C GLU A 523 14.26 22.09 32.09
N ILE A 524 13.16 22.71 31.64
CA ILE A 524 12.19 22.10 30.71
C ILE A 524 12.88 21.74 29.39
N ILE A 525 13.67 22.66 28.82
CA ILE A 525 14.39 22.44 27.56
C ILE A 525 15.35 21.25 27.69
N VAL A 526 16.09 21.16 28.81
CA VAL A 526 17.00 20.03 29.07
C VAL A 526 16.25 18.71 29.15
N LYS A 527 15.15 18.64 29.91
CA LYS A 527 14.35 17.42 30.05
C LYS A 527 13.72 16.96 28.73
N VAL A 528 13.23 17.90 27.92
CA VAL A 528 12.67 17.58 26.61
C VAL A 528 13.76 17.12 25.64
N ARG A 529 14.94 17.73 25.65
CA ARG A 529 16.09 17.28 24.82
C ARG A 529 16.59 15.90 25.25
N GLU A 530 16.59 15.59 26.54
CA GLU A 530 16.91 14.27 27.07
C GLU A 530 15.94 13.21 26.50
N TYR A 531 14.64 13.49 26.53
CA TYR A 531 13.61 12.64 25.90
C TYR A 531 13.84 12.47 24.39
N GLN A 532 14.08 13.56 23.65
CA GLN A 532 14.37 13.50 22.21
C GLN A 532 15.60 12.64 21.90
N SER A 533 16.66 12.72 22.71
CA SER A 533 17.87 11.90 22.58
C SER A 533 17.59 10.41 22.86
N LYS A 534 16.81 10.10 23.91
CA LYS A 534 16.36 8.73 24.19
C LYS A 534 15.56 8.15 23.02
N CYS A 535 14.61 8.89 22.47
CA CYS A 535 13.84 8.45 21.29
C CYS A 535 14.70 8.31 20.02
N ALA A 536 15.69 9.19 19.83
CA ALA A 536 16.64 9.08 18.71
C ALA A 536 17.47 7.79 18.78
N SER A 537 17.88 7.37 19.98
CA SER A 537 18.65 6.12 20.18
C SER A 537 17.88 4.86 19.77
N ARG A 538 16.54 4.89 19.83
CA ARG A 538 15.66 3.80 19.39
C ARG A 538 15.37 3.83 17.89
N GLY A 539 15.84 4.85 17.17
CA GLY A 539 15.67 4.96 15.72
C GLY A 539 14.28 5.39 15.26
N TRP A 540 13.47 6.02 16.12
CA TRP A 540 12.14 6.55 15.78
C TRP A 540 12.18 7.90 15.02
N GLN A 541 13.23 8.11 14.21
CA GLN A 541 13.51 9.36 13.47
C GLN A 541 14.05 9.08 12.05
N LYS A 542 13.53 8.05 11.36
CA LYS A 542 14.09 7.59 10.07
C LYS A 542 13.79 8.56 8.92
N VAL A 543 12.66 9.28 8.97
CA VAL A 543 12.22 10.21 7.92
C VAL A 543 12.50 11.67 8.29
N GLN A 544 12.56 12.00 9.58
CA GLN A 544 12.69 13.38 10.06
C GLN A 544 14.10 13.68 10.63
N SER A 545 14.78 14.68 10.04
CA SER A 545 16.02 15.24 10.60
C SER A 545 15.77 15.85 11.99
N LEU A 546 16.76 15.77 12.89
CA LEU A 546 16.74 16.44 14.20
C LEU A 546 16.41 17.95 14.12
N SER A 547 16.72 18.59 12.99
CA SER A 547 16.45 20.02 12.76
C SER A 547 14.98 20.34 12.45
N ASN A 548 14.20 19.36 11.97
CA ASN A 548 12.79 19.54 11.56
C ASN A 548 11.82 18.82 12.50
N ASN A 549 12.26 18.57 13.73
CA ASN A 549 11.46 17.90 14.75
C ASN A 549 10.40 18.87 15.31
N VAL A 550 9.13 18.44 15.32
CA VAL A 550 7.97 19.23 15.77
C VAL A 550 8.15 19.76 17.21
N LEU A 551 8.76 18.95 18.08
CA LEU A 551 8.98 19.31 19.47
C LEU A 551 10.09 20.36 19.63
N SER A 552 11.14 20.30 18.81
CA SER A 552 12.19 21.33 18.79
C SER A 552 11.63 22.68 18.31
N HIS A 553 10.83 22.67 17.24
CA HIS A 553 10.18 23.88 16.75
C HIS A 553 9.21 24.47 17.79
N CYS A 554 8.46 23.62 18.49
CA CYS A 554 7.59 24.05 19.59
C CYS A 554 8.39 24.72 20.72
N LEU A 555 9.51 24.13 21.16
CA LEU A 555 10.38 24.73 22.17
C LEU A 555 10.95 26.08 21.74
N ASP A 556 11.40 26.20 20.49
CA ASP A 556 11.94 27.46 19.96
C ASP A 556 10.86 28.54 19.93
N LYS A 557 9.66 28.20 19.43
CA LYS A 557 8.50 29.10 19.42
C LYS A 557 8.12 29.55 20.83
N LEU A 558 8.01 28.60 21.77
CA LEU A 558 7.68 28.89 23.16
C LEU A 558 8.73 29.77 23.86
N SER A 559 10.01 29.52 23.57
CA SER A 559 11.11 30.32 24.12
C SER A 559 11.11 31.74 23.56
N MET A 560 10.80 31.92 22.27
CA MET A 560 10.61 33.24 21.66
C MET A 560 9.43 33.99 22.25
N GLU A 561 8.26 33.34 22.37
CA GLU A 561 7.07 33.94 23.01
C GLU A 561 7.37 34.38 24.46
N TYR A 562 8.14 33.57 25.20
CA TYR A 562 8.62 33.93 26.53
C TYR A 562 9.55 35.15 26.52
N ILE A 563 10.56 35.19 25.63
CA ILE A 563 11.50 36.32 25.54
C ILE A 563 10.77 37.62 25.16
N ASP A 564 9.82 37.56 24.24
CA ASP A 564 9.02 38.72 23.85
C ASP A 564 8.14 39.22 24.99
N ARG A 565 7.49 38.32 25.73
CA ARG A 565 6.72 38.68 26.94
C ARG A 565 7.63 39.25 28.03
N PHE A 566 8.73 38.57 28.33
CA PHE A 566 9.75 38.98 29.30
C PHE A 566 10.24 40.40 28.99
N HIS A 567 10.49 40.68 27.72
CA HIS A 567 10.97 41.97 27.27
C HIS A 567 9.90 43.06 27.33
N SER A 568 8.70 42.78 26.83
CA SER A 568 7.56 43.71 26.86
C SER A 568 7.25 44.17 28.28
N GLN A 569 7.13 43.23 29.23
CA GLN A 569 6.86 43.53 30.64
C GLN A 569 7.92 44.45 31.26
N ARG A 570 9.22 44.15 31.05
CA ARG A 570 10.32 44.94 31.60
C ARG A 570 10.44 46.31 30.97
N ARG A 571 10.19 46.41 29.66
CA ARG A 571 10.19 47.67 28.92
C ARG A 571 9.07 48.58 29.42
N THR A 572 7.87 48.05 29.61
CA THR A 572 6.74 48.81 30.18
C THR A 572 7.06 49.25 31.60
N ARG A 573 7.55 48.35 32.45
CA ARG A 573 7.91 48.65 33.85
C ARG A 573 8.94 49.78 33.96
N ILE A 574 10.02 49.75 33.17
CA ILE A 574 11.01 50.84 33.22
C ILE A 574 10.44 52.13 32.63
N GLY A 575 9.61 52.06 31.59
CA GLY A 575 8.93 53.22 31.02
C GLY A 575 8.06 53.94 32.04
N GLU A 576 7.24 53.20 32.79
CA GLU A 576 6.40 53.74 33.87
C GLU A 576 7.25 54.36 35.00
N VAL A 577 8.32 53.67 35.42
CA VAL A 577 9.22 54.18 36.47
C VAL A 577 9.93 55.46 36.04
N LEU A 578 10.36 55.56 34.77
CA LEU A 578 10.96 56.77 34.20
C LEU A 578 9.96 57.92 34.10
N ASP A 579 8.73 57.63 33.69
CA ASP A 579 7.67 58.64 33.52
C ASP A 579 7.22 59.24 34.85
N MET A 580 7.45 58.54 35.96
CA MET A 580 7.18 59.01 37.32
C MET A 580 8.44 59.56 38.04
N GLU A 581 9.60 59.58 37.39
CA GLU A 581 10.87 59.97 38.00
C GLU A 581 10.90 61.46 38.35
N LEU A 582 11.25 61.77 39.61
CA LEU A 582 11.32 63.14 40.12
C LEU A 582 12.68 63.81 39.86
N TRP A 583 13.65 63.05 39.35
CA TRP A 583 15.00 63.51 39.03
C TRP A 583 15.73 64.08 40.25
N ARG A 584 15.59 63.38 41.38
CA ARG A 584 16.29 63.67 42.64
C ARG A 584 17.33 62.59 42.89
N ALA A 585 18.36 62.94 43.67
CA ALA A 585 19.33 61.96 44.14
C ALA A 585 18.60 60.86 44.90
N ALA A 586 18.79 59.61 44.49
CA ALA A 586 18.20 58.46 45.12
C ALA A 586 18.97 58.08 46.38
N GLU A 587 18.24 57.65 47.41
CA GLU A 587 18.84 56.88 48.50
C GLU A 587 19.12 55.47 47.97
N VAL A 588 20.36 55.01 48.14
CA VAL A 588 20.85 53.77 47.56
C VAL A 588 20.91 52.70 48.65
N PRO A 589 20.04 51.68 48.58
CA PRO A 589 20.17 50.50 49.45
C PRO A 589 21.48 49.75 49.24
N THR A 590 22.03 49.16 50.31
CA THR A 590 23.25 48.32 50.26
C THR A 590 23.22 47.24 49.18
N VAL A 591 22.05 46.69 48.84
CA VAL A 591 21.88 45.69 47.77
C VAL A 591 22.46 46.14 46.43
N PHE A 592 22.29 47.42 46.08
CA PHE A 592 22.83 47.94 44.82
C PHE A 592 24.34 48.07 44.87
N GLN A 593 24.89 48.47 46.02
CA GLN A 593 26.35 48.49 46.22
C GLN A 593 26.93 47.07 46.12
N GLU A 594 26.23 46.05 46.62
CA GLU A 594 26.64 44.65 46.46
C GLU A 594 26.59 44.18 45.00
N ILE A 595 25.56 44.56 44.23
CA ILE A 595 25.49 44.27 42.79
C ILE A 595 26.72 44.86 42.08
N VAL A 596 27.06 46.12 42.36
CA VAL A 596 28.24 46.79 41.79
C VAL A 596 29.53 46.12 42.23
N ASN A 597 29.71 45.88 43.54
CA ASN A 597 30.92 45.24 44.08
C ASN A 597 31.14 43.84 43.51
N ASN A 598 30.06 43.06 43.36
CA ASN A 598 30.13 41.74 42.74
C ASN A 598 30.49 41.87 41.26
N CYS A 599 29.89 42.82 40.55
CA CYS A 599 30.19 43.09 39.15
C CYS A 599 31.67 43.46 38.95
N SER A 600 32.25 44.32 39.79
CA SER A 600 33.68 44.67 39.71
C SER A 600 34.61 43.50 40.04
N ARG A 601 34.17 42.50 40.83
CA ARG A 601 34.97 41.31 41.18
C ARG A 601 34.90 40.22 40.12
N THR A 602 33.71 39.95 39.60
CA THR A 602 33.45 38.79 38.71
C THR A 602 33.36 39.19 37.24
N ASN A 603 33.30 40.49 36.94
CA ASN A 603 32.99 41.03 35.61
C ASN A 603 31.68 40.46 35.03
N GLN A 604 30.71 40.18 35.91
CA GLN A 604 29.39 39.66 35.56
C GLN A 604 28.30 40.47 36.28
N LEU A 605 27.30 40.91 35.54
CA LEU A 605 26.17 41.64 36.11
C LEU A 605 25.09 40.66 36.56
N ARG A 606 24.85 40.57 37.87
CA ARG A 606 23.86 39.67 38.50
C ARG A 606 23.11 40.38 39.60
N ASN A 607 21.85 40.02 39.82
CA ASN A 607 21.07 40.47 40.96
C ASN A 607 21.51 39.75 42.23
N VAL A 608 21.46 40.47 43.35
CA VAL A 608 21.75 39.94 44.68
C VAL A 608 20.45 39.89 45.49
N VAL A 609 20.28 38.84 46.29
CA VAL A 609 19.13 38.69 47.19
C VAL A 609 19.16 39.78 48.24
N SER A 610 18.06 40.51 48.41
CA SER A 610 18.00 41.64 49.33
C SER A 610 18.03 41.15 50.79
N PRO A 611 18.94 41.66 51.65
CA PRO A 611 18.91 41.37 53.09
C PRO A 611 17.73 42.09 53.75
N GLU A 612 17.16 41.50 54.81
CA GLU A 612 15.95 41.99 55.50
C GLU A 612 16.11 43.38 56.16
N LYS A 613 17.34 43.90 56.26
CA LYS A 613 17.66 45.27 56.65
C LYS A 613 18.73 45.82 55.72
N SER A 614 18.40 46.84 54.93
CA SER A 614 19.37 47.56 54.10
C SER A 614 19.57 48.97 54.65
N ASP A 615 20.79 49.25 55.09
CA ASP A 615 21.24 50.63 55.26
C ASP A 615 21.20 51.35 53.90
N VAL A 616 20.99 52.67 53.93
CA VAL A 616 20.92 53.50 52.72
C VAL A 616 22.10 54.47 52.69
N SER A 617 22.76 54.57 51.54
CA SER A 617 23.81 55.54 51.26
C SER A 617 23.34 56.60 50.25
N PRO A 618 23.89 57.82 50.28
CA PRO A 618 23.55 58.88 49.33
C PRO A 618 24.21 58.72 47.95
N SER A 619 25.23 57.86 47.83
CA SER A 619 25.99 57.59 46.61
C SER A 619 26.38 56.12 46.50
N ILE A 620 26.66 55.67 45.27
CA ILE A 620 27.25 54.37 44.93
C ILE A 620 28.74 54.56 44.65
N LEU A 621 29.58 53.69 45.17
CA LEU A 621 31.02 53.69 44.92
C LEU A 621 31.39 52.70 43.80
N ILE A 622 32.06 53.18 42.75
CA ILE A 622 32.66 52.34 41.70
C ILE A 622 34.14 52.70 41.60
N GLU A 623 35.06 51.76 41.81
CA GLU A 623 36.50 51.96 41.61
C GLU A 623 37.06 53.26 42.27
N ASN A 624 36.55 53.61 43.46
CA ASN A 624 36.83 54.85 44.24
C ASN A 624 36.19 56.15 43.73
N GLU A 625 35.27 56.11 42.76
CA GLU A 625 34.46 57.25 42.34
C GLU A 625 33.03 57.16 42.91
N GLU A 626 32.51 58.28 43.40
CA GLU A 626 31.14 58.40 43.89
C GLU A 626 30.15 58.74 42.76
N PHE A 627 29.13 57.90 42.60
CA PHE A 627 28.02 58.06 41.67
C PHE A 627 26.75 58.42 42.42
N VAL A 628 26.27 59.64 42.21
CA VAL A 628 24.95 60.10 42.67
C VAL A 628 23.97 59.99 41.49
N VAL A 629 23.01 59.07 41.60
CA VAL A 629 22.09 58.68 40.53
C VAL A 629 20.62 58.83 40.93
N VAL A 630 19.71 58.73 39.95
CA VAL A 630 18.26 58.73 40.18
C VAL A 630 17.72 57.30 40.38
N GLY A 631 16.53 57.16 40.96
CA GLY A 631 15.99 55.85 41.39
C GLY A 631 15.66 54.92 40.21
N SER A 632 15.16 55.48 39.12
CA SER A 632 14.87 54.77 37.86
C SER A 632 16.10 54.07 37.27
N VAL A 633 17.30 54.61 37.44
CA VAL A 633 18.56 54.01 36.96
C VAL A 633 18.93 52.78 37.78
N LEU A 634 18.68 52.81 39.09
CA LEU A 634 18.89 51.65 39.95
C LEU A 634 17.98 50.49 39.52
N MET A 635 16.70 50.79 39.25
CA MET A 635 15.77 49.81 38.70
C MET A 635 16.21 49.30 37.33
N PHE A 636 16.73 50.20 36.48
CA PHE A 636 17.24 49.84 35.17
C PHE A 636 18.38 48.83 35.24
N ILE A 637 19.35 49.02 36.15
CA ILE A 637 20.46 48.08 36.32
C ILE A 637 20.00 46.72 36.84
N ARG A 638 18.99 46.66 37.73
CA ARG A 638 18.38 45.37 38.12
C ARG A 638 17.74 44.66 36.95
N ILE A 639 16.96 45.39 36.15
CA ILE A 639 16.35 44.84 34.94
C ILE A 639 17.44 44.36 33.99
N LEU A 640 18.51 45.12 33.78
CA LEU A 640 19.64 44.73 32.93
C LEU A 640 20.32 43.46 33.46
N ALA A 641 20.52 43.33 34.77
CA ALA A 641 21.02 42.10 35.40
C ALA A 641 20.10 40.89 35.14
N GLU A 642 18.76 41.06 35.16
CA GLU A 642 17.82 39.99 34.83
C GLU A 642 17.97 39.53 33.36
N TYR A 643 18.26 40.43 32.42
CA TYR A 643 18.54 40.03 31.03
C TYR A 643 19.81 39.21 30.93
N VAL A 644 20.86 39.59 31.66
CA VAL A 644 22.14 38.88 31.64
C VAL A 644 22.02 37.50 32.30
N GLU A 645 21.25 37.38 33.38
CA GLU A 645 20.84 36.09 33.96
C GLU A 645 20.07 35.22 32.96
N CYS A 646 19.18 35.83 32.17
CA CYS A 646 18.44 35.16 31.11
C CYS A 646 19.36 34.63 29.99
N VAL A 647 20.40 35.39 29.60
CA VAL A 647 21.44 34.94 28.66
C VAL A 647 22.17 33.70 29.18
N SER A 648 22.55 33.72 30.46
CA SER A 648 23.23 32.58 31.09
C SER A 648 22.35 31.33 31.16
N ALA A 649 21.05 31.51 31.43
CA ALA A 649 20.11 30.39 31.48
C ALA A 649 19.76 29.85 30.07
N LEU A 650 19.73 30.70 29.05
CA LEU A 650 19.30 30.37 27.70
C LEU A 650 20.34 30.76 26.61
N PRO A 651 21.54 30.13 26.58
CA PRO A 651 22.61 30.55 25.68
C PRO A 651 22.25 30.46 24.18
N VAL A 652 21.37 29.52 23.81
CA VAL A 652 20.92 29.32 22.41
C VAL A 652 20.18 30.55 21.87
N PHE A 653 19.50 31.30 22.74
CA PHE A 653 18.70 32.47 22.38
C PHE A 653 19.42 33.80 22.67
N SER A 654 20.72 33.76 22.96
CA SER A 654 21.55 34.95 23.18
C SER A 654 21.44 36.02 22.08
N PRO A 655 21.35 35.70 20.77
CA PRO A 655 21.21 36.72 19.72
C PRO A 655 19.91 37.52 19.81
N ASP A 656 18.82 36.86 20.19
CA ASP A 656 17.51 37.47 20.34
C ASP A 656 17.48 38.34 21.60
N ILE A 657 17.99 37.82 22.72
CA ILE A 657 18.13 38.56 23.98
C ILE A 657 19.03 39.79 23.79
N LEU A 658 20.14 39.66 23.07
CA LEU A 658 21.02 40.79 22.70
C LEU A 658 20.24 41.92 22.03
N SER A 659 19.40 41.57 21.05
CA SER A 659 18.60 42.55 20.31
C SER A 659 17.62 43.28 21.25
N ARG A 660 17.04 42.56 22.22
CA ARG A 660 16.17 43.12 23.25
C ARG A 660 16.91 44.03 24.25
N ILE A 661 18.14 43.67 24.65
CA ILE A 661 18.98 44.53 25.50
C ILE A 661 19.33 45.84 24.78
N VAL A 662 19.72 45.76 23.50
CA VAL A 662 20.02 46.96 22.68
C VAL A 662 18.79 47.86 22.57
N GLU A 663 17.61 47.27 22.31
CA GLU A 663 16.35 48.01 22.23
C GLU A 663 16.01 48.68 23.58
N LEU A 664 16.21 47.97 24.69
CA LEU A 664 15.99 48.49 26.04
C LEU A 664 16.93 49.68 26.35
N LEU A 665 18.23 49.57 26.05
CA LEU A 665 19.21 50.64 26.25
C LEU A 665 18.87 51.88 25.41
N LYS A 666 18.48 51.69 24.15
CA LYS A 666 18.05 52.79 23.27
C LYS A 666 16.78 53.45 23.78
N SER A 667 15.79 52.65 24.19
CA SER A 667 14.52 53.17 24.72
C SER A 667 14.73 53.97 26.00
N PHE A 668 15.61 53.51 26.89
CA PHE A 668 15.97 54.23 28.12
C PHE A 668 16.62 55.58 27.80
N ASN A 669 17.65 55.61 26.95
CA ASN A 669 18.35 56.84 26.57
C ASN A 669 17.42 57.85 25.89
N SER A 670 16.64 57.38 24.91
CA SER A 670 15.69 58.22 24.18
C SER A 670 14.63 58.82 25.11
N ARG A 671 14.11 58.03 26.07
CA ARG A 671 13.13 58.52 27.02
C ARG A 671 13.73 59.54 28.00
N CYS A 672 14.94 59.31 28.50
CA CYS A 672 15.67 60.28 29.33
C CYS A 672 15.87 61.62 28.58
N CYS A 673 16.27 61.57 27.30
CA CYS A 673 16.40 62.76 26.45
C CYS A 673 15.08 63.51 26.32
N GLN A 674 13.97 62.82 26.03
CA GLN A 674 12.63 63.43 25.94
C GLN A 674 12.18 64.08 27.26
N LEU A 675 12.43 63.42 28.39
CA LEU A 675 12.00 63.91 29.70
C LEU A 675 12.79 65.16 30.12
N ILE A 676 14.10 65.18 29.86
CA ILE A 676 14.99 66.24 30.35
C ILE A 676 15.23 67.33 29.30
N LEU A 677 15.72 66.99 28.11
CA LEU A 677 15.98 67.97 27.06
C LEU A 677 14.70 68.34 26.30
N GLY A 678 13.83 67.36 26.06
CA GLY A 678 12.51 67.55 25.42
C GLY A 678 11.44 68.14 26.34
N THR A 679 11.76 68.51 27.57
CA THR A 679 10.84 69.09 28.58
C THR A 679 9.65 68.21 28.98
N GLY A 680 9.69 66.91 28.68
CA GLY A 680 8.62 65.97 29.01
C GLY A 680 8.37 65.84 30.52
N ALA A 681 9.40 65.98 31.36
CA ALA A 681 9.28 65.88 32.81
C ALA A 681 8.50 67.05 33.44
N LEU A 682 8.42 68.21 32.76
CA LEU A 682 7.57 69.32 33.20
C LEU A 682 6.08 68.95 33.11
N HIS A 683 5.70 68.25 32.04
CA HIS A 683 4.32 67.91 31.72
C HIS A 683 3.83 66.63 32.42
N LEU A 684 4.68 65.61 32.51
CA LEU A 684 4.31 64.30 33.06
C LEU A 684 4.36 64.27 34.58
N VAL A 685 5.47 64.74 35.17
CA VAL A 685 5.72 64.65 36.62
C VAL A 685 5.34 65.95 37.34
N GLY A 686 5.07 67.03 36.60
CA GLY A 686 4.69 68.32 37.16
C GLY A 686 5.88 69.11 37.73
N LEU A 687 7.11 68.86 37.27
CA LEU A 687 8.25 69.69 37.62
C LEU A 687 8.01 71.13 37.12
N ARG A 688 8.25 72.13 37.97
CA ARG A 688 8.09 73.55 37.59
C ARG A 688 9.16 74.01 36.61
N THR A 689 10.40 73.57 36.81
CA THR A 689 11.54 73.89 35.96
C THR A 689 12.54 72.75 35.99
N ILE A 690 13.27 72.55 34.87
CA ILE A 690 14.41 71.64 34.82
C ILE A 690 15.62 72.39 35.37
N SER A 691 16.14 71.93 36.50
CA SER A 691 17.27 72.58 37.19
C SER A 691 18.63 72.08 36.68
N VAL A 692 19.69 72.85 36.94
CA VAL A 692 21.09 72.44 36.71
C VAL A 692 21.40 71.12 37.41
N ARG A 693 20.84 70.91 38.61
CA ARG A 693 21.02 69.67 39.36
C ARG A 693 20.34 68.48 38.67
N ASN A 694 19.18 68.68 38.04
CA ASN A 694 18.49 67.62 37.30
C ASN A 694 19.32 67.20 36.07
N LEU A 695 19.87 68.18 35.33
CA LEU A 695 20.77 67.92 34.20
C LEU A 695 22.03 67.16 34.66
N ALA A 696 22.62 67.58 35.79
CA ALA A 696 23.78 66.91 36.36
C ALA A 696 23.50 65.46 36.79
N LEU A 697 22.37 65.23 37.47
CA LEU A 697 21.93 63.89 37.87
C LEU A 697 21.65 63.00 36.65
N THR A 698 21.08 63.56 35.58
CA THR A 698 20.83 62.85 34.32
C THR A 698 22.14 62.43 33.67
N SER A 699 23.09 63.38 33.52
CA SER A 699 24.41 63.09 32.95
C SER A 699 25.12 61.97 33.73
N ARG A 700 25.15 62.06 35.07
CA ARG A 700 25.76 61.03 35.93
C ARG A 700 25.06 59.68 35.87
N SER A 701 23.73 59.70 35.78
CA SER A 701 22.91 58.50 35.60
C SER A 701 23.21 57.78 34.27
N LEU A 702 23.41 58.53 33.18
CA LEU A 702 23.77 57.97 31.88
C LEU A 702 25.21 57.43 31.86
N GLN A 703 26.15 58.13 32.51
CA GLN A 703 27.52 57.66 32.70
C GLN A 703 27.55 56.35 33.51
N PHE A 704 26.71 56.26 34.55
CA PHE A 704 26.56 55.03 35.34
C PHE A 704 26.07 53.85 34.50
N VAL A 705 25.07 54.04 33.64
CA VAL A 705 24.62 52.99 32.70
C VAL A 705 25.73 52.60 31.73
N LEU A 706 26.46 53.58 31.18
CA LEU A 706 27.57 53.34 30.26
C LEU A 706 28.69 52.48 30.85
N TYR A 707 28.94 52.55 32.16
CA TYR A 707 29.93 51.71 32.84
C TYR A 707 29.60 50.21 32.72
N PHE A 708 28.32 49.82 32.80
CA PHE A 708 27.91 48.41 32.73
C PHE A 708 27.82 47.86 31.30
N VAL A 709 27.71 48.73 30.28
CA VAL A 709 27.54 48.28 28.88
C VAL A 709 28.70 47.39 28.40
N PRO A 710 29.99 47.73 28.61
CA PRO A 710 31.12 46.84 28.27
C PRO A 710 31.07 45.47 28.94
N ILE A 711 30.61 45.41 30.20
CA ILE A 711 30.51 44.18 30.97
C ILE A 711 29.46 43.26 30.35
N VAL A 712 28.29 43.81 30.00
CA VAL A 712 27.23 43.10 29.29
C VAL A 712 27.69 42.60 27.92
N ILE A 713 28.46 43.40 27.17
CA ILE A 713 29.03 43.01 25.88
C ILE A 713 29.97 41.80 26.04
N SER A 714 30.86 41.82 27.04
CA SER A 714 31.81 40.74 27.30
C SER A 714 31.10 39.42 27.56
N GLU A 715 30.01 39.45 28.33
CA GLU A 715 29.25 38.25 28.66
C GLU A 715 28.45 37.71 27.47
N LEU A 716 27.86 38.59 26.66
CA LEU A 716 27.21 38.20 25.41
C LEU A 716 28.22 37.61 24.41
N ASP A 717 29.41 38.18 24.29
CA ASP A 717 30.45 37.66 23.38
C ASP A 717 30.87 36.21 23.73
N SER A 718 30.87 35.86 25.02
CA SER A 718 31.18 34.50 25.47
C SER A 718 30.10 33.45 25.12
N ASN A 719 28.85 33.88 24.93
CA ASN A 719 27.71 33.00 24.64
C ASN A 719 27.30 32.98 23.15
N LEU A 720 27.87 33.86 22.32
CA LEU A 720 27.57 33.96 20.90
C LEU A 720 28.53 33.11 20.05
N LYS A 721 27.99 32.53 18.97
CA LYS A 721 28.79 31.85 17.93
C LYS A 721 29.56 32.89 17.10
N GLU A 722 30.69 32.50 16.50
CA GLU A 722 31.53 33.39 15.68
C GLU A 722 30.74 34.14 14.60
N ASP A 723 29.85 33.44 13.89
CA ASP A 723 29.00 34.02 12.83
C ASP A 723 28.06 35.12 13.32
N GLN A 724 27.75 35.15 14.61
CA GLN A 724 26.78 36.07 15.21
C GLN A 724 27.43 37.28 15.89
N LYS A 725 28.77 37.27 16.06
CA LYS A 725 29.52 38.34 16.75
C LYS A 725 29.40 39.71 16.09
N HIS A 726 29.15 39.77 14.78
CA HIS A 726 28.92 41.02 14.05
C HIS A 726 27.76 41.86 14.63
N ARG A 727 26.81 41.24 15.35
CA ARG A 727 25.68 41.92 16.00
C ARG A 727 26.10 42.81 17.17
N LEU A 728 27.27 42.58 17.77
CA LEU A 728 27.80 43.40 18.86
C LEU A 728 28.09 44.86 18.42
N ARG A 729 28.19 45.13 17.11
CA ARG A 729 28.30 46.50 16.58
C ARG A 729 27.16 47.41 17.04
N HIS A 730 25.99 46.85 17.31
CA HIS A 730 24.83 47.63 17.76
C HIS A 730 25.05 48.24 19.15
N PHE A 731 25.84 47.59 20.01
CA PHE A 731 26.24 48.19 21.29
C PHE A 731 27.22 49.34 21.13
N LYS A 732 28.12 49.30 20.15
CA LYS A 732 28.99 50.45 19.86
C LYS A 732 28.16 51.69 19.50
N GLN A 733 27.12 51.50 18.67
CA GLN A 733 26.18 52.59 18.38
C GLN A 733 25.50 53.10 19.65
N VAL A 734 25.03 52.20 20.52
CA VAL A 734 24.43 52.59 21.81
C VAL A 734 25.41 53.39 22.67
N GLN A 735 26.68 52.98 22.74
CA GLN A 735 27.70 53.72 23.48
C GLN A 735 27.90 55.13 22.90
N THR A 736 27.93 55.26 21.58
CA THR A 736 27.97 56.58 20.92
C THR A 736 26.74 57.41 21.26
N ASP A 737 25.53 56.86 21.11
CA ASP A 737 24.26 57.57 21.38
C ASP A 737 24.17 58.09 22.83
N TYR A 738 24.70 57.34 23.81
CA TYR A 738 24.74 57.79 25.21
C TYR A 738 25.78 58.89 25.42
N ASN A 739 26.98 58.77 24.83
CA ASN A 739 28.01 59.81 24.92
C ASN A 739 27.55 61.12 24.26
N ASP A 740 26.90 61.03 23.10
CA ASP A 740 26.33 62.19 22.42
C ASP A 740 25.29 62.90 23.28
N HIS A 741 24.40 62.14 23.94
CA HIS A 741 23.42 62.71 24.87
C HIS A 741 24.09 63.35 26.11
N ILE A 742 25.14 62.74 26.67
CA ILE A 742 25.93 63.34 27.78
C ILE A 742 26.59 64.65 27.34
N ASN A 743 27.11 64.70 26.11
CA ASN A 743 27.71 65.91 25.53
C ASN A 743 26.67 66.98 25.26
N GLU A 744 25.47 66.61 24.79
CA GLU A 744 24.34 67.52 24.60
C GLU A 744 23.87 68.13 25.93
N ILE A 745 23.78 67.33 26.99
CA ILE A 745 23.49 67.84 28.35
C ILE A 745 24.58 68.82 28.81
N SER A 746 25.85 68.50 28.58
CA SER A 746 26.98 69.37 28.93
C SER A 746 26.92 70.70 28.17
N SER A 747 26.64 70.65 26.87
CA SER A 747 26.45 71.83 26.02
C SER A 747 25.23 72.65 26.46
N LYS A 748 24.16 71.99 26.91
CA LYS A 748 22.98 72.65 27.46
C LYS A 748 23.32 73.37 28.76
N LEU A 749 24.08 72.75 29.65
CA LEU A 749 24.56 73.36 30.90
C LEU A 749 25.38 74.62 30.62
N GLU A 750 26.29 74.58 29.65
CA GLU A 750 27.08 75.74 29.20
C GLU A 750 26.18 76.85 28.65
N SER A 751 25.28 76.52 27.72
CA SER A 751 24.37 77.51 27.11
C SER A 751 23.45 78.21 28.12
N VAL A 752 23.04 77.51 29.18
CA VAL A 752 22.19 78.09 30.24
C VAL A 752 22.95 79.16 31.01
N ILE A 753 24.23 78.93 31.33
CA ILE A 753 25.05 79.97 31.96
C ILE A 753 25.39 81.08 31.00
N ASP A 754 25.78 80.73 29.77
CA ASP A 754 26.17 81.66 28.72
C ASP A 754 25.08 82.74 28.50
N LEU A 755 23.82 82.31 28.36
CA LEU A 755 22.66 83.18 28.26
C LEU A 755 22.51 84.10 29.48
N HIS A 756 22.71 83.57 30.69
CA HIS A 756 22.66 84.38 31.91
C HIS A 756 23.78 85.41 31.96
N ILE A 757 25.02 85.03 31.64
CA ILE A 757 26.18 85.94 31.60
C ILE A 757 25.93 87.05 30.59
N SER A 758 25.54 86.71 29.37
CA SER A 758 25.23 87.67 28.31
C SER A 758 24.09 88.62 28.72
N SER A 759 23.01 88.09 29.29
CA SER A 759 21.88 88.91 29.75
C SER A 759 22.26 89.91 30.84
N PHE A 760 23.08 89.51 31.83
CA PHE A 760 23.49 90.41 32.91
C PHE A 760 24.53 91.43 32.44
N LEU A 761 25.46 91.03 31.57
CA LEU A 761 26.43 91.93 30.97
C LEU A 761 25.76 92.97 30.04
N ASN A 762 24.72 92.60 29.30
CA ASN A 762 23.97 93.56 28.48
C ASN A 762 23.23 94.63 29.30
N THR A 763 22.94 94.36 30.58
CA THR A 763 22.34 95.33 31.52
C THR A 763 23.36 96.07 32.37
N TRP A 764 24.66 95.82 32.18
CA TRP A 764 25.71 96.41 32.97
C TRP A 764 25.98 97.85 32.53
N GLU A 765 25.96 98.78 33.50
CA GLU A 765 26.30 100.18 33.29
C GLU A 765 27.42 100.60 34.24
N MET A 766 28.28 101.52 33.78
CA MET A 766 29.40 102.09 34.55
C MET A 766 28.93 103.18 35.54
N LYS A 767 27.90 102.88 36.34
CA LYS A 767 27.32 103.79 37.34
C LYS A 767 26.87 102.99 38.57
N GLY A 768 27.43 103.29 39.74
CA GLY A 768 26.99 102.69 41.01
C GLY A 768 28.13 102.29 41.95
N GLY A 769 27.79 101.59 43.03
CA GLY A 769 28.74 101.04 43.98
C GLY A 769 29.52 99.86 43.40
N LEU A 770 30.79 99.74 43.81
CA LEU A 770 31.68 98.62 43.51
C LEU A 770 31.53 97.54 44.58
N PRO A 771 31.35 96.25 44.23
CA PRO A 771 31.23 95.69 42.89
C PRO A 771 29.85 95.96 42.26
N SER A 772 29.79 96.05 40.93
CA SER A 772 28.56 96.36 40.21
C SER A 772 27.47 95.29 40.38
N LEU A 773 26.20 95.71 40.29
CA LEU A 773 25.06 94.82 40.46
C LEU A 773 25.07 93.65 39.44
N ALA A 774 25.52 93.89 38.21
CA ALA A 774 25.64 92.87 37.19
C ALA A 774 26.68 91.79 37.57
N PHE A 775 27.88 92.20 38.01
CA PHE A 775 28.92 91.26 38.45
C PHE A 775 28.52 90.51 39.73
N GLN A 776 27.84 91.17 40.67
CA GLN A 776 27.25 90.51 41.84
C GLN A 776 26.24 89.43 41.43
N GLN A 777 25.37 89.73 40.46
CA GLN A 777 24.38 88.78 39.95
C GLN A 777 25.01 87.62 39.18
N ILE A 778 26.03 87.87 38.36
CA ILE A 778 26.80 86.85 37.65
C ILE A 778 27.48 85.91 38.65
N CYS A 779 28.23 86.43 39.63
CA CYS A 779 28.91 85.62 40.63
C CYS A 779 27.90 84.80 41.46
N LYS A 780 26.77 85.39 41.87
CA LYS A 780 25.71 84.70 42.60
C LYS A 780 25.07 83.58 41.77
N ARG A 781 24.93 83.75 40.45
CA ARG A 781 24.40 82.72 39.55
C ARG A 781 25.41 81.60 39.28
N LEU A 782 26.68 81.94 39.11
CA LEU A 782 27.78 80.98 38.99
C LEU A 782 27.94 80.13 40.26
N GLN A 783 27.84 80.74 41.45
CA GLN A 783 27.83 80.01 42.72
C GLN A 783 26.63 79.06 42.81
N LYS A 784 25.42 79.51 42.42
CA LYS A 784 24.25 78.63 42.37
C LYS A 784 24.42 77.50 41.36
N PHE A 785 25.02 77.77 40.21
CA PHE A 785 25.33 76.76 39.20
C PHE A 785 26.33 75.73 39.73
N HIS A 786 27.45 76.17 40.32
CA HIS A 786 28.42 75.32 41.00
C HIS A 786 27.75 74.45 42.07
N SER A 787 26.94 75.04 42.96
CA SER A 787 26.23 74.30 44.01
C SER A 787 25.26 73.24 43.47
N GLY A 788 24.73 73.45 42.26
CA GLY A 788 23.83 72.50 41.60
C GLY A 788 24.54 71.23 41.13
N MET A 789 25.80 71.36 40.69
CA MET A 789 26.62 70.24 40.20
C MET A 789 27.52 69.63 41.28
N TYR A 790 27.91 70.44 42.28
CA TYR A 790 28.76 70.02 43.38
C TYR A 790 28.10 68.88 44.18
N GLY A 791 28.90 67.86 44.48
CA GLY A 791 28.45 66.63 45.12
C GLY A 791 27.65 65.69 44.20
N VAL A 792 27.53 65.98 42.90
CA VAL A 792 26.90 65.07 41.91
C VAL A 792 27.89 64.71 40.81
N MET A 793 28.52 65.71 40.19
CA MET A 793 29.53 65.51 39.15
C MET A 793 30.95 65.43 39.73
N PRO A 794 31.88 64.70 39.07
CA PRO A 794 33.29 64.69 39.42
C PRO A 794 33.90 66.11 39.36
N PRO A 795 34.85 66.43 40.25
CA PRO A 795 35.47 67.76 40.31
C PRO A 795 36.18 68.14 39.00
N GLU A 796 36.74 67.16 38.28
CA GLU A 796 37.41 67.40 37.00
C GLU A 796 36.45 67.81 35.88
N GLN A 797 35.23 67.24 35.85
CA GLN A 797 34.19 67.65 34.89
C GLN A 797 33.67 69.06 35.21
N ILE A 798 33.47 69.36 36.50
CA ILE A 798 33.10 70.71 36.96
C ILE A 798 34.17 71.73 36.55
N LYS A 799 35.46 71.41 36.74
CA LYS A 799 36.57 72.28 36.34
C LYS A 799 36.52 72.60 34.84
N LYS A 800 36.40 71.59 33.97
CA LYS A 800 36.31 71.77 32.51
C LYS A 800 35.10 72.63 32.10
N LEU A 801 33.95 72.43 32.72
CA LEU A 801 32.76 73.27 32.51
C LEU A 801 33.03 74.73 32.90
N PHE A 802 33.68 74.97 34.03
CA PHE A 802 34.01 76.34 34.47
C PHE A 802 35.10 77.01 33.62
N GLU A 803 36.02 76.24 33.03
CA GLU A 803 36.98 76.75 32.04
C GLU A 803 36.25 77.23 30.76
N SER A 804 35.31 76.44 30.25
CA SER A 804 34.45 76.80 29.12
C SER A 804 33.59 78.04 29.42
N VAL A 805 32.96 78.08 30.60
CA VAL A 805 32.16 79.21 31.07
C VAL A 805 33.01 80.47 31.24
N HIS A 806 34.25 80.34 31.72
CA HIS A 806 35.19 81.45 31.80
C HIS A 806 35.56 81.95 30.40
N HIS A 807 35.81 81.06 29.45
CA HIS A 807 36.08 81.44 28.07
C HIS A 807 34.91 82.23 27.44
N SER A 808 33.67 81.77 27.63
CA SER A 808 32.46 82.50 27.23
C SER A 808 32.37 83.88 27.90
N PHE A 809 32.62 83.94 29.21
CA PHE A 809 32.61 85.20 29.96
C PHE A 809 33.63 86.20 29.39
N LYS A 810 34.84 85.75 29.06
CA LYS A 810 35.87 86.57 28.42
C LYS A 810 35.38 87.17 27.11
N GLY A 811 34.80 86.34 26.23
CA GLY A 811 34.27 86.78 24.94
C GLY A 811 33.18 87.86 25.09
N HIS A 812 32.20 87.61 25.95
CA HIS A 812 31.11 88.56 26.19
C HIS A 812 31.58 89.86 26.85
N LEU A 813 32.52 89.79 27.79
CA LEU A 813 33.11 90.96 28.42
C LEU A 813 33.86 91.81 27.40
N LYS A 814 34.67 91.18 26.53
CA LYS A 814 35.42 91.86 25.46
C LYS A 814 34.47 92.59 24.49
N GLU A 815 33.45 91.91 23.98
CA GLU A 815 32.46 92.50 23.08
C GLU A 815 31.70 93.67 23.73
N HIS A 816 31.35 93.54 25.02
CA HIS A 816 30.65 94.61 25.74
C HIS A 816 31.56 95.82 26.02
N MET A 817 32.85 95.59 26.31
CA MET A 817 33.84 96.66 26.46
C MET A 817 34.10 97.41 25.16
N GLU A 818 34.13 96.70 24.02
CA GLU A 818 34.20 97.30 22.68
C GLU A 818 32.96 98.17 22.38
N ARG A 819 31.75 97.69 22.72
CA ARG A 819 30.50 98.46 22.59
C ARG A 819 30.49 99.75 23.41
N LEU A 820 31.08 99.74 24.61
CA LEU A 820 31.20 100.92 25.47
C LEU A 820 32.41 101.80 25.14
N GLY A 821 33.26 101.42 24.18
CA GLY A 821 34.44 102.18 23.77
C GLY A 821 35.54 102.28 24.84
N ILE A 822 35.60 101.34 25.78
CA ILE A 822 36.53 101.39 26.92
C ILE A 822 37.92 100.95 26.46
N THR A 823 38.85 101.91 26.42
CA THR A 823 40.28 101.66 26.14
C THR A 823 41.13 101.83 27.41
N PRO A 824 42.35 101.26 27.47
CA PRO A 824 43.25 101.36 28.63
C PRO A 824 43.63 102.81 28.98
N HIS A 825 43.41 103.73 28.04
CA HIS A 825 43.64 105.16 28.20
C HIS A 825 42.60 105.84 29.12
N HIS A 826 41.43 105.23 29.34
CA HIS A 826 40.41 105.74 30.26
C HIS A 826 40.62 105.19 31.68
N THR A 827 41.59 105.74 32.44
CA THR A 827 42.06 105.20 33.73
C THR A 827 40.94 104.91 34.75
N SER A 828 39.93 105.78 34.86
CA SER A 828 38.83 105.62 35.82
C SER A 828 37.83 104.52 35.41
N ALA A 829 37.47 104.45 34.13
CA ALA A 829 36.57 103.43 33.61
C ALA A 829 37.26 102.06 33.59
N TYR A 830 38.52 102.01 33.13
CA TYR A 830 39.33 100.80 33.11
C TYR A 830 39.58 100.26 34.53
N GLY A 831 39.88 101.14 35.49
CA GLY A 831 40.02 100.76 36.90
C GLY A 831 38.74 100.18 37.53
N PHE A 832 37.56 100.67 37.13
CA PHE A 832 36.27 100.12 37.55
C PHE A 832 36.08 98.69 37.04
N VAL A 833 36.38 98.42 35.75
CA VAL A 833 36.32 97.07 35.18
C VAL A 833 37.32 96.13 35.83
N CYS A 834 38.55 96.59 36.12
CA CYS A 834 39.55 95.81 36.84
C CYS A 834 39.05 95.32 38.20
N GLN A 835 38.36 96.18 38.95
CA GLN A 835 37.85 95.82 40.28
C GLN A 835 36.67 94.84 40.20
N ASP A 836 35.76 95.02 39.24
CA ASP A 836 34.67 94.07 38.97
C ASP A 836 35.21 92.71 38.50
N TYR A 837 36.21 92.69 37.61
CA TYR A 837 36.88 91.47 37.16
C TYR A 837 37.64 90.79 38.30
N GLN A 838 38.30 91.56 39.19
CA GLN A 838 38.96 91.02 40.36
C GLN A 838 37.96 90.37 41.34
N PHE A 839 36.77 90.97 41.50
CA PHE A 839 35.68 90.36 42.28
C PHE A 839 35.20 89.04 41.66
N TYR A 840 35.02 88.98 40.34
CA TYR A 840 34.69 87.74 39.62
C TYR A 840 35.78 86.66 39.79
N SER A 841 37.05 87.02 39.59
CA SER A 841 38.19 86.11 39.73
C SER A 841 38.28 85.53 41.14
N ASN A 842 38.13 86.37 42.17
CA ASN A 842 38.10 85.94 43.56
C ASN A 842 36.89 85.02 43.84
N SER A 843 35.72 85.31 43.23
CA SER A 843 34.55 84.46 43.37
C SER A 843 34.74 83.08 42.74
N ILE A 844 35.47 82.96 41.62
CA ILE A 844 35.77 81.65 41.02
C ILE A 844 36.74 80.85 41.88
N HIS A 845 37.84 81.49 42.32
CA HIS A 845 38.82 80.85 43.20
C HIS A 845 38.25 80.49 44.59
N SER A 846 37.12 81.08 44.99
CA SER A 846 36.44 80.72 46.25
C SER A 846 35.72 79.36 46.19
N MET A 847 35.45 78.81 44.99
CA MET A 847 34.73 77.56 44.81
C MET A 847 35.67 76.35 44.89
N GLU A 848 35.30 75.30 45.64
CA GLU A 848 36.19 74.18 46.00
C GLU A 848 36.77 73.38 44.82
N CYS A 849 36.11 73.35 43.66
CA CYS A 849 36.60 72.63 42.47
C CYS A 849 37.33 73.53 41.44
N CYS A 850 37.34 74.85 41.66
CA CYS A 850 37.79 75.84 40.67
C CYS A 850 39.01 76.66 41.14
N LYS A 851 39.61 76.30 42.28
CA LYS A 851 40.76 77.01 42.88
C LYS A 851 41.99 77.04 41.99
N ASP A 852 42.16 76.01 41.16
CA ASP A 852 43.33 75.82 40.31
C ASP A 852 43.06 76.15 38.83
N ILE A 853 42.01 76.92 38.54
CA ILE A 853 41.74 77.42 37.19
C ILE A 853 42.62 78.65 36.96
N THR A 854 43.45 78.62 35.93
CA THR A 854 44.29 79.76 35.55
C THR A 854 43.43 80.85 34.93
N LEU A 855 43.15 81.91 35.70
CA LEU A 855 42.47 83.11 35.20
C LEU A 855 43.51 84.15 34.78
N GLU A 856 43.52 84.48 33.50
CA GLU A 856 44.40 85.51 32.92
C GLU A 856 44.10 86.89 33.52
N PRO A 857 45.10 87.78 33.68
CA PRO A 857 44.88 89.17 34.04
C PRO A 857 44.04 89.88 32.96
N LEU A 858 43.22 90.87 33.36
CA LEU A 858 42.30 91.57 32.45
C LEU A 858 42.97 92.14 31.18
N ASN A 859 44.25 92.52 31.26
CA ASN A 859 45.04 92.96 30.11
C ASN A 859 45.20 91.88 29.03
N GLU A 860 45.43 90.63 29.42
CA GLU A 860 45.58 89.49 28.50
C GLU A 860 44.23 89.07 27.91
N ILE A 861 43.13 89.29 28.63
CA ILE A 861 41.77 88.99 28.14
C ILE A 861 41.35 89.93 27.01
N ILE A 862 41.77 91.19 27.09
CA ILE A 862 41.39 92.23 26.13
C ILE A 862 42.37 92.29 24.95
N PHE A 863 43.67 92.18 25.22
CA PHE A 863 44.76 92.39 24.24
C PHE A 863 45.62 91.15 23.97
N GLY A 864 45.31 90.02 24.59
CA GLY A 864 45.91 88.73 24.21
C GLY A 864 45.49 88.34 22.78
N PRO A 865 46.32 87.53 22.10
CA PRO A 865 46.05 87.07 20.75
C PRO A 865 44.76 86.25 20.64
#